data_AF-A0A0P6YC80-F1
#
_entry.id   AF-A0A0P6YC80-F1
#
_cell.length_a   1.000
_cell.length_b   1.000
_cell.length_c   1.000
_cell.angle_alpha   90.00
_cell.angle_beta   90.00
_cell.angle_gamma   90.00
#
_symmetry.space_group_name_H-M   'P 1'
#
loop_
_entity.id
_entity.type
_entity.pdbx_description
1 polymer ?
#
loop_
_entity_poly.entity_id
_entity_poly.type
_entity_poly.pdbx_seq_one_letter_code
_entity_poly.pdbx_strand_id
1 'polypeptide(L)'
;MSRYAERFIESAWLAALIVVPLFFNVYDERVFEEDKIPLLRSIALLMLALGIIWAIERGRQAFSFEDERPFWKQPLVLPWAGMVLVYILTTLWSVTPRISLWGAYIRRQGMYSNLSYMLIFLLVYLILRRREQLGRLITAILLASAPAAIYGIIQHFGLDPLPWGGDVTKRVSSVAGNPIFIAAYLIMVVPFTIAKIIEHMGRLLRDEEDDQATLPASLLLGAYLFLLVIQGLTILYSQSRGPMIGLAVGLYFFALVGALHLKSRRQRLVGSFATIAAAVFGIAFLIVFNLPNSPLADLRDAPYIGRLGRVFETESGTGRVRLLIWEGVLDLLAANPVRTLIGYGDETLYVVYPQHYKPDLAKLEARNASPDRSHNETFDALAMRGVMGFAVQLFLFASLFYYLLKWLGLIRTRWQQRLYIGLWIAGGLIGWFTPYLLTGSFALSGVAMPTGIAIGMVLYLMVYAVATLNAEHEAVVAEHPHSLVLIALLAALMAHFVEIHFGIAIAATKLYFWTYAALAVVVGAQWLQRTTLAETPAPRQSRKRRRKQQAATLAPGAITPTLLALSVLVALILSTLMFDIITVESQGGWVRFYWLASTWVFAALVVVAESMFEQEQSGQWAQRLGVFAAISLTLSLFYFFVHYGWVTWRPTTDGTITPDKLEAMVAHLANTVTLFYIWTFTLIGLGGLALLYGEPMPARTSSAGAAAWGYPVLLMLTIPLIVKTNLNIPRADIFAKQAQAYENSRQWDAAILLHRRALDLQPHQDRYFLNLGRVYLNRAQTSPDPNERQTYLQLAEDVLEEAAQTNPLNMDHWRNLASLHRAWARMETNPELRAQHLAKADEYYQKALELAPNNASLWNDWASLALEQGNLEQAYERIQHSLSLDDRFDQTYVLLGSYYAQQNKWEEAREAYRKATELNPRNIEAWSGLGVAERRLGNVQGAIQANLKALEIRPNDYITHRNLAVLYQEIGDIQSALQHAQTALQRAPERDRAALQQLINQLQSQAGGG
;
A
#
# COMPACT_ATOMS: atom_id res chain seq x y z
N MET A 1 1.52 -6.41 -37.34
CA MET A 1 1.35 -5.55 -36.15
C MET A 1 1.99 -6.14 -34.90
N SER A 2 2.18 -7.45 -34.79
CA SER A 2 2.88 -8.18 -33.72
C SER A 2 4.21 -7.55 -33.31
N ARG A 3 5.06 -7.18 -34.28
CA ARG A 3 6.32 -6.48 -33.99
C ARG A 3 6.11 -5.14 -33.27
N TYR A 4 5.09 -4.37 -33.67
CA TYR A 4 4.72 -3.13 -32.97
C TYR A 4 4.19 -3.46 -31.57
N ALA A 5 3.27 -4.42 -31.45
CA ALA A 5 2.74 -4.86 -30.16
C ALA A 5 3.84 -5.24 -29.18
N GLU A 6 4.88 -5.99 -29.61
CA GLU A 6 6.03 -6.34 -28.76
C GLU A 6 6.74 -5.11 -28.18
N ARG A 7 7.00 -4.07 -28.99
CA ARG A 7 7.71 -2.86 -28.53
C ARG A 7 6.86 -1.99 -27.61
N PHE A 8 5.56 -1.92 -27.88
CA PHE A 8 4.64 -1.18 -27.03
C PHE A 8 4.39 -1.91 -25.69
N ILE A 9 4.28 -3.24 -25.70
CA ILE A 9 4.21 -4.04 -24.46
C ILE A 9 5.50 -3.90 -23.67
N GLU A 10 6.66 -3.90 -24.33
CA GLU A 10 7.94 -3.66 -23.67
C GLU A 10 8.00 -2.28 -23.01
N SER A 11 7.64 -1.23 -23.75
CA SER A 11 7.53 0.13 -23.20
C SER A 11 6.57 0.20 -22.00
N ALA A 12 5.43 -0.51 -22.08
CA ALA A 12 4.41 -0.54 -21.04
C ALA A 12 4.88 -1.20 -19.73
N TRP A 13 5.55 -2.36 -19.77
CA TRP A 13 6.07 -2.96 -18.53
C TRP A 13 7.21 -2.13 -17.92
N LEU A 14 8.02 -1.45 -18.75
CA LEU A 14 9.08 -0.57 -18.27
C LEU A 14 8.47 0.65 -17.57
N ALA A 15 7.42 1.23 -18.14
CA ALA A 15 6.64 2.29 -17.52
C ALA A 15 5.99 1.84 -16.21
N ALA A 16 5.40 0.64 -16.15
CA ALA A 16 4.81 0.11 -14.92
C ALA A 16 5.84 -0.01 -13.78
N LEU A 17 7.05 -0.51 -14.07
CA LEU A 17 8.14 -0.64 -13.10
C LEU A 17 8.65 0.71 -12.57
N ILE A 18 8.38 1.81 -13.27
CA ILE A 18 8.75 3.17 -12.90
C ILE A 18 7.63 3.87 -12.13
N VAL A 19 6.42 3.89 -12.70
CA VAL A 19 5.35 4.75 -12.17
C VAL A 19 4.77 4.17 -10.89
N VAL A 20 4.63 2.84 -10.79
CA VAL A 20 4.06 2.20 -9.59
C VAL A 20 4.86 2.49 -8.31
N PRO A 21 6.21 2.37 -8.27
CA PRO A 21 6.95 2.70 -7.05
C PRO A 21 7.05 4.21 -6.76
N LEU A 22 6.80 5.09 -7.74
CA LEU A 22 7.05 6.53 -7.60
C LEU A 22 5.81 7.41 -7.43
N PHE A 23 4.69 7.02 -8.04
CA PHE A 23 3.48 7.85 -8.11
C PHE A 23 2.75 7.92 -6.77
N PHE A 24 2.37 9.12 -6.35
CA PHE A 24 1.38 9.36 -5.31
C PHE A 24 0.46 10.52 -5.74
N ASN A 25 -0.56 10.86 -4.95
CA ASN A 25 -1.52 11.91 -5.30
C ASN A 25 -2.06 12.61 -4.05
N VAL A 26 -1.63 13.84 -3.82
CA VAL A 26 -2.04 14.61 -2.63
C VAL A 26 -3.51 15.01 -2.60
N TYR A 27 -4.22 14.97 -3.72
CA TYR A 27 -5.66 15.28 -3.77
C TYR A 27 -6.56 14.09 -3.45
N ASP A 28 -5.99 12.89 -3.39
CA ASP A 28 -6.68 11.66 -3.03
C ASP A 28 -6.77 11.52 -1.48
N GLU A 29 -7.82 10.89 -0.94
CA GLU A 29 -7.93 10.64 0.52
C GLU A 29 -6.73 9.78 0.98
N ARG A 30 -6.28 8.86 0.12
CA ARG A 30 -5.18 7.92 0.37
C ARG A 30 -4.00 8.13 -0.57
N VAL A 31 -3.32 9.25 -0.31
CA VAL A 31 -2.20 9.80 -1.07
C VAL A 31 -1.27 8.80 -1.75
N PHE A 32 -0.85 7.70 -1.11
CA PHE A 32 0.27 6.89 -1.59
C PHE A 32 -0.09 5.63 -2.37
N GLU A 33 -0.91 4.71 -1.84
CA GLU A 33 -1.03 3.36 -2.42
C GLU A 33 -2.26 3.16 -3.31
N GLU A 34 -3.38 3.84 -3.04
CA GLU A 34 -4.65 3.54 -3.72
C GLU A 34 -4.58 3.86 -5.21
N ASP A 35 -4.04 5.03 -5.58
CA ASP A 35 -3.98 5.51 -6.96
C ASP A 35 -2.98 4.77 -7.86
N LYS A 36 -1.98 4.09 -7.27
CA LYS A 36 -1.03 3.23 -8.01
C LYS A 36 -1.72 2.06 -8.67
N ILE A 37 -2.76 1.52 -8.03
CA ILE A 37 -3.43 0.29 -8.45
C ILE A 37 -4.28 0.50 -9.72
N PRO A 38 -5.19 1.48 -9.80
CA PRO A 38 -5.91 1.80 -11.03
C PRO A 38 -4.98 2.10 -12.21
N LEU A 39 -3.86 2.79 -11.97
CA LEU A 39 -2.92 3.11 -13.04
C LEU A 39 -2.23 1.84 -13.57
N LEU A 40 -1.77 0.97 -12.67
CA LEU A 40 -1.22 -0.33 -13.04
C LEU A 40 -2.23 -1.18 -13.82
N ARG A 41 -3.48 -1.28 -13.36
CA ARG A 41 -4.55 -2.00 -14.07
C ARG A 41 -4.76 -1.43 -15.47
N SER A 42 -4.65 -0.12 -15.63
CA SER A 42 -4.79 0.54 -16.93
C SER A 42 -3.65 0.19 -17.88
N ILE A 43 -2.41 0.18 -17.38
CA ILE A 43 -1.25 -0.28 -18.16
C ILE A 43 -1.41 -1.77 -18.51
N ALA A 44 -1.87 -2.60 -17.58
CA ALA A 44 -2.11 -4.02 -17.81
C ALA A 44 -3.22 -4.26 -18.85
N LEU A 45 -4.29 -3.46 -18.88
CA LEU A 45 -5.33 -3.54 -19.91
C LEU A 45 -4.80 -3.18 -21.30
N LEU A 46 -3.98 -2.12 -21.41
CA LEU A 46 -3.30 -1.80 -22.68
C LEU A 46 -2.41 -2.98 -23.12
N MET A 47 -1.63 -3.53 -22.20
CA MET A 47 -0.79 -4.69 -22.46
C MET A 47 -1.60 -5.93 -22.85
N LEU A 48 -2.78 -6.15 -22.26
CA LEU A 48 -3.70 -7.23 -22.63
C LEU A 48 -4.17 -7.08 -24.07
N ALA A 49 -4.64 -5.89 -24.45
CA ALA A 49 -5.10 -5.61 -25.80
C ALA A 49 -3.98 -5.84 -26.84
N LEU A 50 -2.79 -5.31 -26.57
CA LEU A 50 -1.60 -5.52 -27.42
C LEU A 50 -1.17 -6.99 -27.44
N GLY A 51 -1.25 -7.69 -26.29
CA GLY A 51 -0.92 -9.10 -26.15
C GLY A 51 -1.86 -10.01 -26.94
N ILE A 52 -3.15 -9.68 -26.99
CA ILE A 52 -4.13 -10.37 -27.84
C ILE A 52 -3.77 -10.18 -29.32
N ILE A 53 -3.47 -8.96 -29.76
CA ILE A 53 -3.02 -8.68 -31.14
C ILE A 53 -1.78 -9.50 -31.48
N TRP A 54 -0.81 -9.52 -30.57
CA TRP A 54 0.43 -10.27 -30.72
C TRP A 54 0.18 -11.79 -30.84
N ALA A 55 -0.65 -12.34 -29.97
CA ALA A 55 -0.97 -13.77 -29.94
C ALA A 55 -1.75 -14.21 -31.19
N ILE A 56 -2.71 -13.40 -31.66
CA ILE A 56 -3.49 -13.68 -32.89
C ILE A 56 -2.57 -13.75 -34.10
N GLU A 57 -1.67 -12.77 -34.27
CA GLU A 57 -0.78 -12.74 -35.43
C GLU A 57 0.27 -13.85 -35.45
N ARG A 58 0.74 -14.30 -34.28
CA ARG A 58 1.70 -15.41 -34.18
C ARG A 58 1.04 -16.79 -34.17
N GLY A 59 -0.27 -16.86 -33.89
CA GLY A 59 -1.00 -18.13 -33.79
C GLY A 59 -0.33 -19.09 -32.81
N ARG A 60 -0.13 -20.36 -33.22
CA ARG A 60 0.52 -21.38 -32.38
C ARG A 60 1.98 -21.03 -32.02
N GLN A 61 2.66 -20.19 -32.81
CA GLN A 61 4.04 -19.78 -32.53
C GLN A 61 4.15 -18.82 -31.33
N ALA A 62 3.03 -18.24 -30.87
CA ALA A 62 3.02 -17.40 -29.67
C ALA A 62 3.39 -18.19 -28.39
N PHE A 63 3.10 -19.49 -28.38
CA PHE A 63 3.30 -20.39 -27.23
C PHE A 63 4.31 -21.52 -27.52
N SER A 64 5.12 -21.36 -28.57
CA SER A 64 6.21 -22.29 -28.88
C SER A 64 7.52 -21.82 -28.22
N PHE A 65 8.27 -22.77 -27.66
CA PHE A 65 9.54 -22.54 -26.98
C PHE A 65 10.63 -23.42 -27.61
N GLU A 66 11.89 -23.04 -27.42
CA GLU A 66 13.04 -23.72 -28.04
C GLU A 66 13.17 -25.20 -27.63
N ASP A 67 12.65 -25.57 -26.46
CA ASP A 67 12.70 -26.93 -25.93
C ASP A 67 11.47 -27.79 -26.31
N GLU A 68 10.63 -27.29 -27.22
CA GLU A 68 9.41 -27.92 -27.77
C GLU A 68 8.38 -28.41 -26.73
N ARG A 69 8.58 -28.11 -25.44
CA ARG A 69 7.65 -28.50 -24.39
C ARG A 69 6.35 -27.68 -24.53
N PRO A 70 5.18 -28.31 -24.35
CA PRO A 70 3.92 -27.58 -24.38
C PRO A 70 3.88 -26.57 -23.24
N PHE A 71 3.21 -25.43 -23.46
CA PHE A 71 3.20 -24.29 -22.54
C PHE A 71 2.91 -24.68 -21.08
N TRP A 72 1.94 -25.56 -20.81
CA TRP A 72 1.58 -25.98 -19.45
C TRP A 72 2.66 -26.83 -18.72
N LYS A 73 3.66 -27.35 -19.46
CA LYS A 73 4.82 -28.07 -18.89
C LYS A 73 6.05 -27.17 -18.74
N GLN A 74 5.96 -25.92 -19.14
CA GLN A 74 7.07 -24.99 -19.00
C GLN A 74 7.28 -24.59 -17.52
N PRO A 75 8.52 -24.25 -17.11
CA PRO A 75 8.82 -23.88 -15.73
C PRO A 75 7.92 -22.75 -15.22
N LEU A 76 7.43 -22.89 -13.99
CA LEU A 76 6.51 -21.96 -13.31
C LEU A 76 5.13 -21.72 -13.93
N VAL A 77 4.80 -22.26 -15.11
CA VAL A 77 3.46 -22.09 -15.69
C VAL A 77 2.39 -22.78 -14.86
N LEU A 78 2.64 -24.00 -14.37
CA LEU A 78 1.68 -24.72 -13.54
C LEU A 78 1.36 -24.00 -12.21
N PRO A 79 2.33 -23.60 -11.36
CA PRO A 79 2.02 -22.85 -10.15
C PRO A 79 1.41 -21.47 -10.45
N TRP A 80 1.82 -20.78 -11.53
CA TRP A 80 1.18 -19.53 -11.96
C TRP A 80 -0.30 -19.74 -12.32
N ALA A 81 -0.61 -20.75 -13.15
CA ALA A 81 -1.96 -21.08 -13.54
C ALA A 81 -2.80 -21.53 -12.34
N GLY A 82 -2.18 -22.27 -11.40
CA GLY A 82 -2.78 -22.60 -10.12
C GLY A 82 -3.17 -21.35 -9.33
N MET A 83 -2.30 -20.34 -9.26
CA MET A 83 -2.62 -19.09 -8.56
C MET A 83 -3.74 -18.32 -9.27
N VAL A 84 -3.74 -18.26 -10.61
CA VAL A 84 -4.85 -17.66 -11.38
C VAL A 84 -6.17 -18.36 -11.04
N LEU A 85 -6.18 -19.69 -11.02
CA LEU A 85 -7.35 -20.48 -10.66
C LEU A 85 -7.79 -20.22 -9.21
N VAL A 86 -6.85 -20.17 -8.27
CA VAL A 86 -7.15 -19.85 -6.86
C VAL A 86 -7.86 -18.50 -6.76
N TYR A 87 -7.33 -17.42 -7.35
CA TYR A 87 -7.98 -16.11 -7.29
C TYR A 87 -9.39 -16.10 -7.88
N ILE A 88 -9.63 -16.87 -8.95
CA ILE A 88 -10.96 -17.04 -9.54
C ILE A 88 -11.88 -17.78 -8.57
N LEU A 89 -11.46 -18.93 -8.05
CA LEU A 89 -12.27 -19.77 -7.16
C LEU A 89 -12.57 -19.05 -5.83
N THR A 90 -11.58 -18.42 -5.21
CA THR A 90 -11.74 -17.69 -3.95
C THR A 90 -12.67 -16.48 -4.11
N THR A 91 -12.66 -15.84 -5.28
CA THR A 91 -13.59 -14.74 -5.58
C THR A 91 -15.00 -15.24 -5.81
N LEU A 92 -15.17 -16.34 -6.56
CA LEU A 92 -16.49 -16.94 -6.81
C LEU A 92 -17.15 -17.45 -5.51
N TRP A 93 -16.37 -18.00 -4.59
CA TRP A 93 -16.86 -18.51 -3.30
C TRP A 93 -16.71 -17.54 -2.14
N SER A 94 -16.26 -16.31 -2.39
CA SER A 94 -16.05 -15.31 -1.35
C SER A 94 -17.35 -15.00 -0.59
N VAL A 95 -17.23 -14.62 0.68
CA VAL A 95 -18.36 -14.06 1.44
C VAL A 95 -18.84 -12.72 0.86
N THR A 96 -17.98 -12.01 0.13
CA THR A 96 -18.29 -10.76 -0.57
C THR A 96 -17.63 -10.76 -1.96
N PRO A 97 -18.20 -11.48 -2.96
CA PRO A 97 -17.58 -11.65 -4.29
C PRO A 97 -17.17 -10.35 -4.98
N ARG A 98 -17.96 -9.29 -4.78
CA ARG A 98 -17.67 -7.96 -5.31
C ARG A 98 -16.39 -7.36 -4.71
N ILE A 99 -16.23 -7.43 -3.40
CA ILE A 99 -15.04 -6.95 -2.69
C ILE A 99 -13.84 -7.83 -3.04
N SER A 100 -14.01 -9.15 -3.12
CA SER A 100 -12.93 -10.04 -3.57
C SER A 100 -12.49 -9.76 -5.00
N LEU A 101 -13.41 -9.36 -5.89
CA LEU A 101 -13.10 -9.00 -7.27
C LEU A 101 -12.34 -7.68 -7.38
N TRP A 102 -12.89 -6.60 -6.82
CA TRP A 102 -12.39 -5.23 -6.98
C TRP A 102 -11.35 -4.81 -5.93
N GLY A 103 -11.36 -5.48 -4.78
CA GLY A 103 -10.64 -5.14 -3.56
C GLY A 103 -11.41 -4.18 -2.65
N ALA A 104 -11.13 -4.24 -1.36
CA ALA A 104 -11.63 -3.26 -0.38
C ALA A 104 -11.16 -1.85 -0.73
N TYR A 105 -11.96 -0.84 -0.38
CA TYR A 105 -11.67 0.58 -0.65
C TYR A 105 -10.23 0.96 -0.31
N ILE A 106 -9.78 0.56 0.89
CA ILE A 106 -8.48 0.90 1.50
C ILE A 106 -7.25 0.51 0.66
N ARG A 107 -7.37 -0.53 -0.19
CA ARG A 107 -6.20 -1.14 -0.87
C ARG A 107 -6.41 -1.47 -2.33
N ARG A 108 -7.64 -1.82 -2.69
CA ARG A 108 -8.04 -2.21 -4.05
C ARG A 108 -7.22 -3.36 -4.63
N GLN A 109 -6.69 -4.29 -3.81
CA GLN A 109 -5.91 -5.44 -4.31
C GLN A 109 -6.71 -6.75 -4.40
N GLY A 110 -7.96 -6.68 -4.89
CA GLY A 110 -8.76 -7.88 -5.21
C GLY A 110 -8.24 -8.65 -6.42
N MET A 111 -9.00 -9.65 -6.89
CA MET A 111 -8.67 -10.50 -8.03
C MET A 111 -8.23 -9.70 -9.26
N TYR A 112 -8.92 -8.61 -9.61
CA TYR A 112 -8.60 -7.81 -10.80
C TYR A 112 -7.16 -7.27 -10.78
N SER A 113 -6.71 -6.76 -9.63
CA SER A 113 -5.32 -6.31 -9.46
C SER A 113 -4.34 -7.47 -9.50
N ASN A 114 -4.65 -8.59 -8.82
CA ASN A 114 -3.74 -9.73 -8.79
C ASN A 114 -3.56 -10.37 -10.18
N LEU A 115 -4.64 -10.45 -10.97
CA LEU A 115 -4.58 -10.88 -12.38
C LEU A 115 -3.79 -9.91 -13.26
N SER A 116 -3.77 -8.62 -12.94
CA SER A 116 -2.95 -7.63 -13.64
C SER A 116 -1.44 -7.87 -13.42
N TYR A 117 -1.01 -8.16 -12.19
CA TYR A 117 0.39 -8.57 -11.94
C TYR A 117 0.75 -9.87 -12.68
N MET A 118 -0.15 -10.85 -12.65
CA MET A 118 0.05 -12.15 -13.31
C MET A 118 0.05 -12.06 -14.83
N LEU A 119 -0.70 -11.12 -15.41
CA LEU A 119 -0.66 -10.81 -16.83
C LEU A 119 0.70 -10.21 -17.22
N ILE A 120 1.24 -9.32 -16.39
CA ILE A 120 2.59 -8.78 -16.61
C ILE A 120 3.63 -9.89 -16.54
N PHE A 121 3.54 -10.81 -15.57
CA PHE A 121 4.36 -12.04 -15.56
C PHE A 121 4.25 -12.78 -16.90
N LEU A 122 3.03 -13.05 -17.36
CA LEU A 122 2.79 -13.82 -18.60
C LEU A 122 3.39 -13.13 -19.83
N LEU A 123 3.22 -11.80 -19.95
CA LEU A 123 3.71 -11.07 -21.12
C LEU A 123 5.24 -10.90 -21.10
N VAL A 124 5.85 -10.66 -19.94
CA VAL A 124 7.32 -10.68 -19.80
C VAL A 124 7.84 -12.08 -20.13
N TYR A 125 7.19 -13.12 -19.62
CA TYR A 125 7.53 -14.53 -19.84
C TYR A 125 7.47 -14.93 -21.32
N LEU A 126 6.50 -14.40 -22.09
CA LEU A 126 6.31 -14.74 -23.50
C LEU A 126 7.14 -13.88 -24.46
N ILE A 127 7.34 -12.60 -24.15
CA ILE A 127 7.87 -11.62 -25.11
C ILE A 127 9.35 -11.27 -24.85
N LEU A 128 9.83 -11.36 -23.62
CA LEU A 128 11.24 -11.05 -23.32
C LEU A 128 12.14 -12.16 -23.88
N ARG A 129 12.86 -11.86 -24.97
CA ARG A 129 13.71 -12.83 -25.69
C ARG A 129 15.09 -12.30 -26.08
N ARG A 130 15.37 -11.02 -25.79
CA ARG A 130 16.60 -10.35 -26.22
C ARG A 130 17.36 -9.78 -25.02
N ARG A 131 18.70 -9.80 -25.08
CA ARG A 131 19.56 -9.32 -24.00
C ARG A 131 19.38 -7.84 -23.71
N GLU A 132 19.10 -7.05 -24.73
CA GLU A 132 18.85 -5.62 -24.59
C GLU A 132 17.55 -5.33 -23.83
N GLN A 133 16.54 -6.21 -23.93
CA GLN A 133 15.31 -6.09 -23.14
C GLN A 133 15.59 -6.32 -21.66
N LEU A 134 16.38 -7.36 -21.35
CA LEU A 134 16.83 -7.62 -19.98
C LEU A 134 17.62 -6.43 -19.43
N GLY A 135 18.56 -5.90 -20.22
CA GLY A 135 19.35 -4.72 -19.86
C GLY A 135 18.48 -3.52 -19.53
N ARG A 136 17.60 -3.11 -20.45
CA ARG A 136 16.66 -1.99 -20.25
C ARG A 136 15.77 -2.18 -19.03
N LEU A 137 15.29 -3.41 -18.79
CA LEU A 137 14.43 -3.71 -17.65
C LEU A 137 15.18 -3.55 -16.32
N ILE A 138 16.40 -4.10 -16.21
CA ILE A 138 17.23 -3.92 -15.01
C ILE A 138 17.57 -2.43 -14.82
N THR A 139 17.94 -1.72 -15.90
CA THR A 139 18.21 -0.28 -15.82
C THR A 139 16.98 0.51 -15.36
N ALA A 140 15.77 0.19 -15.86
CA ALA A 140 14.54 0.86 -15.43
C ALA A 140 14.25 0.65 -13.93
N ILE A 141 14.47 -0.56 -13.40
CA ILE A 141 14.37 -0.86 -11.97
C ILE A 141 15.34 0.02 -11.15
N LEU A 142 16.60 0.11 -11.57
CA LEU A 142 17.62 0.88 -10.86
C LEU A 142 17.32 2.37 -10.91
N LEU A 143 16.94 2.89 -12.09
CA LEU A 143 16.54 4.29 -12.28
C LEU A 143 15.31 4.67 -11.45
N ALA A 144 14.31 3.78 -11.32
CA ALA A 144 13.13 4.02 -10.49
C ALA A 144 13.47 4.08 -8.99
N SER A 145 14.49 3.36 -8.53
CA SER A 145 14.87 3.35 -7.11
C SER A 145 15.61 4.61 -6.64
N ALA A 146 16.31 5.29 -7.55
CA ALA A 146 17.12 6.46 -7.24
C ALA A 146 16.31 7.63 -6.66
N PRO A 147 15.25 8.15 -7.31
CA PRO A 147 14.48 9.27 -6.76
C PRO A 147 13.78 8.90 -5.45
N ALA A 148 13.33 7.65 -5.28
CA ALA A 148 12.74 7.17 -4.04
C ALA A 148 13.77 7.14 -2.89
N ALA A 149 15.01 6.73 -3.14
CA ALA A 149 16.08 6.73 -2.15
C ALA A 149 16.53 8.17 -1.80
N ILE A 150 16.76 9.01 -2.81
CA ILE A 150 17.11 10.43 -2.65
C ILE A 150 16.06 11.14 -1.79
N TYR A 151 14.77 10.91 -2.08
CA TYR A 151 13.71 11.55 -1.31
C TYR A 151 13.69 11.12 0.15
N GLY A 152 13.90 9.83 0.45
CA GLY A 152 14.02 9.37 1.83
C GLY A 152 15.17 10.07 2.60
N ILE A 153 16.29 10.36 1.92
CA ILE A 153 17.39 11.12 2.53
C ILE A 153 16.99 12.58 2.78
N ILE A 154 16.29 13.22 1.83
CA ILE A 154 15.74 14.58 1.99
C ILE A 154 14.82 14.66 3.22
N GLN A 155 13.93 13.68 3.39
CA GLN A 155 13.03 13.61 4.55
C GLN A 155 13.80 13.51 5.88
N HIS A 156 14.84 12.67 5.92
CA HIS A 156 15.64 12.47 7.13
C HIS A 156 16.25 13.77 7.64
N PHE A 157 16.73 14.62 6.73
CA PHE A 157 17.34 15.91 7.06
C PHE A 157 16.32 17.04 7.34
N GLY A 158 15.01 16.72 7.43
CA GLY A 158 13.98 17.73 7.69
C GLY A 158 13.77 18.72 6.55
N LEU A 159 14.24 18.38 5.35
CA LEU A 159 14.13 19.21 4.14
C LEU A 159 12.90 18.84 3.30
N ASP A 160 11.94 18.12 3.87
CA ASP A 160 10.80 17.59 3.13
C ASP A 160 9.96 18.73 2.52
N PRO A 161 9.85 18.80 1.18
CA PRO A 161 9.04 19.81 0.53
C PRO A 161 7.54 19.53 0.59
N LEU A 162 7.07 18.45 1.21
CA LEU A 162 5.65 18.04 1.20
C LEU A 162 5.02 18.07 2.60
N PRO A 163 3.76 18.55 2.74
CA PRO A 163 3.11 18.79 4.03
C PRO A 163 2.50 17.50 4.59
N TRP A 164 3.32 16.68 5.25
CA TRP A 164 2.86 15.43 5.87
C TRP A 164 2.25 15.66 7.25
N GLY A 165 1.23 14.86 7.59
CA GLY A 165 0.62 14.87 8.93
C GLY A 165 1.45 14.18 10.02
N GLY A 166 2.58 13.54 9.68
CA GLY A 166 3.43 12.79 10.62
C GLY A 166 4.91 13.14 10.50
N ASP A 167 5.69 12.84 11.55
CA ASP A 167 7.14 13.08 11.61
C ASP A 167 7.91 12.04 10.79
N VAL A 168 8.21 12.38 9.53
CA VAL A 168 8.98 11.57 8.57
C VAL A 168 10.50 11.66 8.78
N THR A 169 10.98 12.51 9.69
CA THR A 169 12.43 12.69 9.93
C THR A 169 13.02 11.53 10.72
N LYS A 170 12.25 11.01 11.70
CA LYS A 170 12.63 9.88 12.55
C LYS A 170 12.61 8.56 11.79
N ARG A 171 11.59 8.35 10.98
CA ARG A 171 11.43 7.17 10.14
C ARG A 171 10.96 7.59 8.76
N VAL A 172 11.86 7.51 7.81
CA VAL A 172 11.61 7.98 6.45
C VAL A 172 10.60 7.06 5.75
N SER A 173 9.64 7.67 5.06
CA SER A 173 8.57 6.97 4.35
C SER A 173 8.68 7.10 2.83
N SER A 174 9.39 8.14 2.36
CA SER A 174 9.57 8.52 0.97
C SER A 174 8.23 8.51 0.19
N VAL A 175 8.28 8.18 -1.09
CA VAL A 175 7.14 8.04 -2.03
C VAL A 175 6.16 6.92 -1.68
N ALA A 176 6.43 6.14 -0.63
CA ALA A 176 5.57 5.04 -0.21
C ALA A 176 4.65 5.39 0.97
N GLY A 177 4.84 6.54 1.63
CA GLY A 177 4.02 6.97 2.76
C GLY A 177 4.13 6.13 4.03
N ASN A 178 4.92 5.05 3.99
CA ASN A 178 5.17 4.17 5.11
C ASN A 178 6.64 3.67 5.07
N PRO A 179 7.39 3.76 6.19
CA PRO A 179 8.77 3.30 6.24
C PRO A 179 8.97 1.80 5.94
N ILE A 180 7.97 0.96 6.21
CA ILE A 180 8.05 -0.47 5.89
C ILE A 180 7.97 -0.66 4.37
N PHE A 181 7.06 0.06 3.71
CA PHE A 181 6.78 -0.07 2.29
C PHE A 181 7.95 0.36 1.42
N ILE A 182 8.57 1.50 1.72
CA ILE A 182 9.77 1.95 0.97
C ILE A 182 10.94 0.98 1.15
N ALA A 183 11.17 0.50 2.37
CA ALA A 183 12.25 -0.44 2.63
C ALA A 183 11.98 -1.80 1.94
N ALA A 184 10.76 -2.33 2.02
CA ALA A 184 10.36 -3.56 1.34
C ALA A 184 10.55 -3.49 -0.19
N TYR A 185 10.30 -2.33 -0.80
CA TYR A 185 10.63 -2.10 -2.20
C TYR A 185 12.15 -2.12 -2.45
N LEU A 186 12.92 -1.33 -1.69
CA LEU A 186 14.37 -1.18 -1.93
C LEU A 186 15.15 -2.48 -1.73
N ILE A 187 14.77 -3.36 -0.79
CA ILE A 187 15.46 -4.64 -0.59
C ILE A 187 15.33 -5.60 -1.78
N MET A 188 14.30 -5.43 -2.63
CA MET A 188 14.17 -6.17 -3.89
C MET A 188 15.11 -5.63 -4.97
N VAL A 189 15.52 -4.36 -4.88
CA VAL A 189 16.37 -3.68 -5.87
C VAL A 189 17.86 -3.83 -5.56
N VAL A 190 18.25 -3.74 -4.27
CA VAL A 190 19.66 -3.77 -3.83
C VAL A 190 20.47 -4.93 -4.42
N PRO A 191 19.97 -6.18 -4.50
CA PRO A 191 20.72 -7.27 -5.12
C PRO A 191 21.11 -7.03 -6.58
N PHE A 192 20.28 -6.31 -7.35
CA PHE A 192 20.61 -5.92 -8.73
C PHE A 192 21.65 -4.81 -8.77
N THR A 193 21.60 -3.84 -7.85
CA THR A 193 22.65 -2.81 -7.71
C THR A 193 24.01 -3.46 -7.45
N ILE A 194 24.06 -4.42 -6.52
CA ILE A 194 25.29 -5.17 -6.20
C ILE A 194 25.76 -5.99 -7.40
N ALA A 195 24.86 -6.68 -8.10
CA ALA A 195 25.20 -7.42 -9.31
C ALA A 195 25.82 -6.50 -10.38
N LYS A 196 25.27 -5.30 -10.58
CA LYS A 196 25.84 -4.33 -11.52
C LYS A 196 27.21 -3.81 -11.10
N ILE A 197 27.42 -3.56 -9.82
CA ILE A 197 28.75 -3.19 -9.28
C ILE A 197 29.76 -4.30 -9.59
N ILE A 198 29.43 -5.56 -9.30
CA ILE A 198 30.32 -6.71 -9.56
C ILE A 198 30.58 -6.88 -11.06
N GLU A 199 29.55 -6.72 -11.90
CA GLU A 199 29.67 -6.80 -13.36
C GLU A 199 30.69 -5.77 -13.89
N HIS A 200 30.54 -4.49 -13.53
CA HIS A 200 31.40 -3.43 -14.06
C HIS A 200 32.80 -3.42 -13.42
N MET A 201 32.92 -3.75 -12.13
CA MET A 201 34.22 -3.95 -11.50
C MET A 201 34.99 -5.10 -12.18
N GLY A 202 34.31 -6.19 -12.51
CA GLY A 202 34.91 -7.32 -13.23
C GLY A 202 35.36 -6.99 -14.64
N ARG A 203 34.70 -6.05 -15.34
CA ARG A 203 35.14 -5.56 -16.65
C ARG A 203 36.43 -4.74 -16.53
N LEU A 204 36.47 -3.79 -15.60
CA LEU A 204 37.65 -2.94 -15.36
C LEU A 204 38.90 -3.76 -14.97
N LEU A 205 38.72 -4.87 -14.26
CA LEU A 205 39.82 -5.78 -13.88
C LEU A 205 40.29 -6.71 -15.02
N ARG A 206 39.56 -6.79 -16.13
CA ARG A 206 39.89 -7.67 -17.27
C ARG A 206 40.43 -6.90 -18.47
N ASP A 207 39.96 -5.67 -18.70
CA ASP A 207 40.28 -4.86 -19.87
C ASP A 207 41.41 -3.85 -19.57
N GLU A 208 42.60 -4.32 -19.17
CA GLU A 208 43.77 -3.44 -18.92
C GLU A 208 44.31 -2.75 -20.20
N GLU A 209 43.81 -3.08 -21.41
CA GLU A 209 44.37 -2.61 -22.70
C GLU A 209 43.41 -1.78 -23.58
N ASP A 210 42.12 -1.62 -23.26
CA ASP A 210 41.15 -0.86 -24.09
C ASP A 210 40.62 0.41 -23.39
N ASP A 211 41.33 1.52 -23.55
CA ASP A 211 40.95 2.86 -23.03
C ASP A 211 39.52 3.28 -23.40
N GLN A 212 38.94 2.74 -24.49
CA GLN A 212 37.61 3.10 -24.94
C GLN A 212 36.50 2.49 -24.08
N ALA A 213 36.68 1.31 -23.49
CA ALA A 213 35.69 0.64 -22.65
C ALA A 213 35.77 1.04 -21.16
N THR A 214 36.93 1.57 -20.73
CA THR A 214 37.23 1.89 -19.33
C THR A 214 36.40 3.05 -18.78
N LEU A 215 36.22 4.12 -19.55
CA LEU A 215 35.44 5.29 -19.12
C LEU A 215 33.96 4.97 -18.80
N PRO A 216 33.17 4.37 -19.71
CA PRO A 216 31.77 4.06 -19.41
C PRO A 216 31.62 3.05 -18.27
N ALA A 217 32.54 2.08 -18.14
CA ALA A 217 32.54 1.13 -17.03
C ALA A 217 32.81 1.82 -15.68
N SER A 218 33.74 2.78 -15.63
CA SER A 218 34.06 3.56 -14.44
C SER A 218 32.92 4.47 -14.01
N LEU A 219 32.25 5.13 -14.97
CA LEU A 219 31.08 5.97 -14.71
C LEU A 219 29.92 5.16 -14.12
N LEU A 220 29.62 3.99 -14.71
CA LEU A 220 28.58 3.10 -14.19
C LEU A 220 28.94 2.55 -12.81
N LEU A 221 30.19 2.15 -12.58
CA LEU A 221 30.63 1.70 -11.27
C LEU A 221 30.41 2.79 -10.21
N GLY A 222 30.84 4.02 -10.48
CA GLY A 222 30.62 5.17 -9.59
C GLY A 222 29.13 5.45 -9.34
N ALA A 223 28.31 5.44 -10.39
CA ALA A 223 26.87 5.65 -10.29
C ALA A 223 26.20 4.55 -9.44
N TYR A 224 26.52 3.28 -9.67
CA TYR A 224 25.91 2.18 -8.92
C TYR A 224 26.41 2.09 -7.47
N LEU A 225 27.67 2.47 -7.18
CA LEU A 225 28.17 2.64 -5.82
C LEU A 225 27.41 3.75 -5.07
N PHE A 226 27.22 4.90 -5.72
CA PHE A 226 26.40 5.98 -5.17
C PHE A 226 24.96 5.51 -4.91
N LEU A 227 24.36 4.80 -5.88
CA LEU A 227 23.02 4.25 -5.74
C LEU A 227 22.92 3.28 -4.55
N LEU A 228 23.89 2.38 -4.38
CA LEU A 228 23.91 1.43 -3.27
C LEU A 228 23.96 2.15 -1.91
N VAL A 229 24.78 3.21 -1.80
CA VAL A 229 24.89 4.01 -0.58
C VAL A 229 23.55 4.66 -0.25
N ILE A 230 22.92 5.34 -1.21
CA ILE A 230 21.64 6.01 -0.93
C ILE A 230 20.52 5.01 -0.64
N GLN A 231 20.46 3.87 -1.34
CA GLN A 231 19.51 2.79 -1.04
C GLN A 231 19.70 2.26 0.39
N GLY A 232 20.95 1.98 0.78
CA GLY A 232 21.29 1.50 2.12
C GLY A 232 20.94 2.50 3.22
N LEU A 233 21.23 3.78 3.02
CA LEU A 233 20.88 4.86 3.95
C LEU A 233 19.36 4.98 4.11
N THR A 234 18.59 4.98 3.02
CA THR A 234 17.12 5.04 3.10
C THR A 234 16.55 3.82 3.83
N ILE A 235 17.06 2.62 3.56
CA ILE A 235 16.66 1.40 4.28
C ILE A 235 16.97 1.54 5.79
N LEU A 236 18.16 2.04 6.14
CA LEU A 236 18.57 2.26 7.53
C LEU A 236 17.66 3.30 8.22
N TYR A 237 17.42 4.44 7.59
CA TYR A 237 16.59 5.53 8.11
C TYR A 237 15.11 5.16 8.23
N SER A 238 14.65 4.11 7.51
CA SER A 238 13.28 3.59 7.70
C SER A 238 13.08 2.91 9.06
N GLN A 239 14.18 2.42 9.64
CA GLN A 239 14.23 1.61 10.87
C GLN A 239 13.25 0.43 10.86
N SER A 240 13.02 -0.18 9.69
CA SER A 240 12.02 -1.23 9.49
C SER A 240 12.63 -2.63 9.64
N ARG A 241 12.31 -3.32 10.75
CA ARG A 241 12.87 -4.63 11.13
C ARG A 241 12.68 -5.71 10.06
N GLY A 242 11.45 -5.91 9.58
CA GLY A 242 11.12 -6.94 8.59
C GLY A 242 11.96 -6.82 7.31
N PRO A 243 11.97 -5.64 6.65
CA PRO A 243 12.84 -5.40 5.51
C PRO A 243 14.33 -5.56 5.79
N MET A 244 14.85 -5.10 6.93
CA MET A 244 16.27 -5.29 7.28
C MET A 244 16.65 -6.78 7.43
N ILE A 245 15.79 -7.58 8.07
CA ILE A 245 15.99 -9.03 8.18
C ILE A 245 15.90 -9.67 6.79
N GLY A 246 14.90 -9.29 5.99
CA GLY A 246 14.77 -9.75 4.61
C GLY A 246 16.03 -9.46 3.78
N LEU A 247 16.55 -8.23 3.84
CA LEU A 247 17.79 -7.86 3.18
C LEU A 247 18.98 -8.70 3.66
N ALA A 248 19.13 -8.89 4.96
CA ALA A 248 20.22 -9.67 5.53
C ALA A 248 20.19 -11.13 5.01
N VAL A 249 19.01 -11.76 4.98
CA VAL A 249 18.85 -13.11 4.42
C VAL A 249 19.12 -13.10 2.91
N GLY A 250 18.58 -12.15 2.16
CA GLY A 250 18.83 -12.02 0.72
C GLY A 250 20.32 -11.87 0.39
N LEU A 251 21.03 -10.99 1.09
CA LEU A 251 22.47 -10.78 0.94
C LEU A 251 23.29 -12.00 1.38
N TYR A 252 22.83 -12.76 2.37
CA TYR A 252 23.44 -14.03 2.73
C TYR A 252 23.36 -15.03 1.57
N PHE A 253 22.20 -15.20 0.94
CA PHE A 253 22.06 -16.06 -0.24
C PHE A 253 22.90 -15.54 -1.41
N PHE A 254 22.95 -14.22 -1.63
CA PHE A 254 23.79 -13.60 -2.64
C PHE A 254 25.27 -13.98 -2.45
N ALA A 255 25.78 -13.80 -1.22
CA ALA A 255 27.16 -14.06 -0.88
C ALA A 255 27.51 -15.56 -0.90
N LEU A 256 26.67 -16.42 -0.33
CA LEU A 256 26.91 -17.86 -0.28
C LEU A 256 26.89 -18.48 -1.69
N VAL A 257 25.84 -18.19 -2.48
CA VAL A 257 25.76 -18.71 -3.85
C VAL A 257 26.86 -18.10 -4.73
N GLY A 258 27.16 -16.81 -4.57
CA GLY A 258 28.28 -16.16 -5.25
C GLY A 258 29.63 -16.82 -4.93
N ALA A 259 29.89 -17.14 -3.66
CA ALA A 259 31.09 -17.84 -3.23
C ALA A 259 31.22 -19.24 -3.88
N LEU A 260 30.12 -19.98 -4.01
CA LEU A 260 30.09 -21.28 -4.69
C LEU A 260 30.42 -21.18 -6.19
N HIS A 261 30.15 -20.04 -6.81
CA HIS A 261 30.42 -19.76 -8.23
C HIS A 261 31.83 -19.23 -8.51
N LEU A 262 32.67 -19.03 -7.50
CA LEU A 262 34.06 -18.60 -7.71
C LEU A 262 34.87 -19.70 -8.43
N LYS A 263 35.77 -19.31 -9.36
CA LYS A 263 36.53 -20.29 -10.17
C LYS A 263 37.57 -21.06 -9.36
N SER A 264 38.32 -20.37 -8.50
CA SER A 264 39.37 -20.99 -7.69
C SER A 264 38.78 -21.87 -6.58
N ARG A 265 39.25 -23.12 -6.47
CA ARG A 265 38.89 -24.04 -5.37
C ARG A 265 39.11 -23.42 -4.00
N ARG A 266 40.29 -22.80 -3.78
CA ARG A 266 40.62 -22.15 -2.51
C ARG A 266 39.64 -21.02 -2.20
N GLN A 267 39.31 -20.19 -3.19
CA GLN A 267 38.37 -19.08 -3.02
C GLN A 267 36.95 -19.56 -2.72
N ARG A 268 36.46 -20.62 -3.39
CA ARG A 268 35.16 -21.23 -3.09
C ARG A 268 35.07 -21.73 -1.66
N LEU A 269 36.10 -22.47 -1.21
CA LEU A 269 36.17 -23.01 0.14
C LEU A 269 36.15 -21.88 1.18
N VAL A 270 37.10 -20.96 1.07
CA VAL A 270 37.23 -19.84 2.00
C VAL A 270 35.97 -18.98 1.99
N GLY A 271 35.42 -18.65 0.83
CA GLY A 271 34.20 -17.86 0.70
C GLY A 271 32.97 -18.55 1.29
N SER A 272 32.81 -19.86 1.06
CA SER A 272 31.69 -20.63 1.62
C SER A 272 31.79 -20.75 3.15
N PHE A 273 32.97 -21.07 3.68
CA PHE A 273 33.17 -21.09 5.13
C PHE A 273 33.00 -19.71 5.77
N ALA A 274 33.54 -18.65 5.14
CA ALA A 274 33.40 -17.29 5.65
C ALA A 274 31.93 -16.85 5.68
N THR A 275 31.14 -17.14 4.65
CA THR A 275 29.71 -16.81 4.61
C THR A 275 28.91 -17.62 5.63
N ILE A 276 29.18 -18.92 5.77
CA ILE A 276 28.57 -19.77 6.81
C ILE A 276 28.90 -19.24 8.21
N ALA A 277 30.18 -18.94 8.48
CA ALA A 277 30.61 -18.38 9.75
C ALA A 277 29.96 -17.02 10.03
N ALA A 278 29.84 -16.15 9.01
CA ALA A 278 29.16 -14.87 9.13
C ALA A 278 27.67 -15.02 9.46
N ALA A 279 26.98 -16.03 8.90
CA ALA A 279 25.59 -16.32 9.27
C ALA A 279 25.45 -16.86 10.69
N VAL A 280 26.29 -17.81 11.10
CA VAL A 280 26.30 -18.33 12.48
C VAL A 280 26.56 -17.19 13.46
N PHE A 281 27.55 -16.34 13.18
CA PHE A 281 27.85 -15.16 13.98
C PHE A 281 26.71 -14.16 13.99
N GLY A 282 26.09 -13.87 12.83
CA GLY A 282 24.96 -12.96 12.73
C GLY A 282 23.73 -13.43 13.49
N ILE A 283 23.41 -14.73 13.44
CA ILE A 283 22.31 -15.33 14.21
C ILE A 283 22.63 -15.29 15.70
N ALA A 284 23.84 -15.68 16.11
CA ALA A 284 24.27 -15.62 17.51
C ALA A 284 24.24 -14.18 18.03
N PHE A 285 24.71 -13.21 17.23
CA PHE A 285 24.61 -11.78 17.51
C PHE A 285 23.16 -11.35 17.69
N LEU A 286 22.25 -11.69 16.77
CA LEU A 286 20.83 -11.32 16.90
C LEU A 286 20.17 -11.92 18.15
N ILE A 287 20.49 -13.17 18.49
CA ILE A 287 19.99 -13.81 19.72
C ILE A 287 20.51 -13.04 20.94
N VAL A 288 21.82 -12.87 21.07
CA VAL A 288 22.45 -12.16 22.20
C VAL A 288 21.94 -10.71 22.29
N PHE A 289 21.80 -10.04 21.15
CA PHE A 289 21.35 -8.65 21.06
C PHE A 289 19.89 -8.47 21.50
N ASN A 290 19.05 -9.50 21.37
CA ASN A 290 17.66 -9.46 21.81
C ASN A 290 17.46 -9.93 23.26
N LEU A 291 18.49 -10.45 23.93
CA LEU A 291 18.39 -10.85 25.34
C LEU A 291 18.46 -9.62 26.27
N PRO A 292 17.54 -9.49 27.25
CA PRO A 292 17.50 -8.34 28.17
C PRO A 292 18.70 -8.17 29.08
N ASN A 293 19.36 -9.26 29.47
CA ASN A 293 20.49 -9.20 30.39
C ASN A 293 21.82 -9.53 29.68
N SER A 294 21.96 -9.14 28.42
CA SER A 294 23.18 -9.42 27.64
C SER A 294 24.17 -8.25 27.65
N PRO A 295 25.45 -8.50 27.32
CA PRO A 295 26.44 -7.43 27.12
C PRO A 295 26.07 -6.42 26.02
N LEU A 296 25.05 -6.72 25.20
CA LEU A 296 24.56 -5.89 24.10
C LEU A 296 23.24 -5.18 24.46
N ALA A 297 22.78 -5.27 25.71
CA ALA A 297 21.49 -4.70 26.12
C ALA A 297 21.43 -3.19 25.87
N ASP A 298 22.50 -2.45 26.15
CA ASP A 298 22.57 -0.99 25.92
C ASP A 298 22.39 -0.61 24.44
N LEU A 299 22.76 -1.49 23.50
CA LEU A 299 22.56 -1.25 22.07
C LEU A 299 21.08 -1.27 21.68
N ARG A 300 20.17 -1.80 22.52
CA ARG A 300 18.73 -1.88 22.24
C ARG A 300 18.04 -0.53 22.30
N ASP A 301 18.70 0.45 22.92
CA ASP A 301 18.26 1.84 22.98
C ASP A 301 19.01 2.74 21.99
N ALA A 302 20.03 2.19 21.30
CA ALA A 302 20.77 2.92 20.30
C ALA A 302 19.88 3.28 19.08
N PRO A 303 20.01 4.50 18.52
CA PRO A 303 19.26 4.89 17.33
C PRO A 303 19.60 3.98 16.13
N TYR A 304 18.62 3.75 15.26
CA TYR A 304 18.67 2.91 14.06
C TYR A 304 18.83 1.40 14.31
N ILE A 305 19.72 0.97 15.21
CA ILE A 305 20.05 -0.44 15.46
C ILE A 305 19.19 -1.03 16.59
N GLY A 306 18.80 -0.23 17.59
CA GLY A 306 18.14 -0.72 18.80
C GLY A 306 16.83 -1.48 18.56
N ARG A 307 16.08 -1.11 17.52
CA ARG A 307 14.86 -1.82 17.13
C ARG A 307 15.12 -3.28 16.70
N LEU A 308 16.30 -3.60 16.17
CA LEU A 308 16.68 -4.98 15.85
C LEU A 308 16.95 -5.82 17.10
N GLY A 309 17.23 -5.19 18.24
CA GLY A 309 17.35 -5.83 19.55
C GLY A 309 16.01 -6.05 20.26
N ARG A 310 14.89 -5.80 19.58
CA ARG A 310 13.52 -6.00 20.06
C ARG A 310 12.66 -6.77 19.06
N VAL A 311 13.27 -7.63 18.24
CA VAL A 311 12.61 -8.44 17.20
C VAL A 311 11.80 -9.58 17.83
N PHE A 312 12.29 -10.17 18.93
CA PHE A 312 11.62 -11.28 19.62
C PHE A 312 10.66 -10.83 20.74
N GLU A 313 10.50 -9.53 20.98
CA GLU A 313 9.52 -9.01 21.95
C GLU A 313 8.09 -9.16 21.41
N THR A 314 7.33 -10.06 22.01
CA THR A 314 5.92 -10.34 21.67
C THR A 314 4.94 -9.83 22.73
N GLU A 315 5.44 -9.40 23.88
CA GLU A 315 4.63 -9.01 25.04
C GLU A 315 4.25 -7.52 25.04
N SER A 316 4.92 -6.68 24.24
CA SER A 316 4.67 -5.24 24.21
C SER A 316 4.65 -4.64 22.80
N GLY A 317 4.06 -3.44 22.70
CA GLY A 317 4.00 -2.62 21.49
C GLY A 317 3.47 -3.38 20.27
N THR A 318 4.10 -3.15 19.12
CA THR A 318 3.69 -3.74 17.82
C THR A 318 3.76 -5.27 17.76
N GLY A 319 4.55 -5.92 18.63
CA GLY A 319 4.65 -7.38 18.69
C GLY A 319 3.39 -8.00 19.28
N ARG A 320 2.90 -7.43 20.40
CA ARG A 320 1.66 -7.88 21.05
C ARG A 320 0.43 -7.67 20.18
N VAL A 321 0.35 -6.53 19.50
CA VAL A 321 -0.70 -6.24 18.50
C VAL A 321 -0.76 -7.34 17.45
N ARG A 322 0.36 -7.69 16.82
CA ARG A 322 0.41 -8.75 15.81
C ARG A 322 0.02 -10.12 16.36
N LEU A 323 0.48 -10.47 17.55
CA LEU A 323 0.14 -11.74 18.18
C LEU A 323 -1.37 -11.88 18.39
N LEU A 324 -2.03 -10.85 18.93
CA LEU A 324 -3.48 -10.82 19.10
C LEU A 324 -4.23 -10.92 17.76
N ILE A 325 -3.72 -10.25 16.72
CA ILE A 325 -4.29 -10.37 15.37
C ILE A 325 -4.17 -11.80 14.84
N TRP A 326 -3.01 -12.44 15.01
CA TRP A 326 -2.79 -13.81 14.58
C TRP A 326 -3.65 -14.82 15.35
N GLU A 327 -3.83 -14.62 16.66
CA GLU A 327 -4.76 -15.42 17.45
C GLU A 327 -6.21 -15.25 16.98
N GLY A 328 -6.65 -14.03 16.66
CA GLY A 328 -7.99 -13.80 16.08
C GLY A 328 -8.17 -14.46 14.71
N VAL A 329 -7.13 -14.49 13.86
CA VAL A 329 -7.16 -15.23 12.60
C VAL A 329 -7.22 -16.74 12.83
N LEU A 330 -6.51 -17.28 13.82
CA LEU A 330 -6.59 -18.70 14.16
C LEU A 330 -7.99 -19.08 14.66
N ASP A 331 -8.63 -18.24 15.47
CA ASP A 331 -10.03 -18.44 15.88
C ASP A 331 -10.99 -18.43 14.68
N LEU A 332 -10.80 -17.47 13.75
CA LEU A 332 -11.55 -17.40 12.50
C LEU A 332 -11.40 -18.70 11.68
N LEU A 333 -10.16 -19.20 11.55
CA LEU A 333 -9.88 -20.45 10.85
C LEU A 333 -10.46 -21.68 11.58
N ALA A 334 -10.55 -21.67 12.90
CA ALA A 334 -11.14 -22.76 13.68
C ALA A 334 -12.67 -22.78 13.62
N ALA A 335 -13.30 -21.60 13.46
CA ALA A 335 -14.75 -21.44 13.51
C ALA A 335 -15.49 -22.07 12.32
N ASN A 336 -14.86 -22.17 11.14
CA ASN A 336 -15.52 -22.71 9.95
C ASN A 336 -14.56 -23.56 9.08
N PRO A 337 -14.57 -24.90 9.23
CA PRO A 337 -13.67 -25.81 8.50
C PRO A 337 -13.76 -25.71 6.98
N VAL A 338 -14.94 -25.42 6.44
CA VAL A 338 -15.13 -25.23 4.98
C VAL A 338 -14.39 -23.99 4.53
N ARG A 339 -14.52 -22.88 5.28
CA ARG A 339 -13.81 -21.64 5.00
C ARG A 339 -12.30 -21.77 5.21
N THR A 340 -11.84 -22.57 6.16
CA THR A 340 -10.42 -22.92 6.30
C THR A 340 -9.87 -23.56 5.02
N LEU A 341 -10.67 -24.39 4.34
CA LEU A 341 -10.24 -25.08 3.14
C LEU A 341 -10.22 -24.18 1.90
N ILE A 342 -11.29 -23.40 1.68
CA ILE A 342 -11.52 -22.64 0.44
C ILE A 342 -11.22 -21.13 0.56
N GLY A 343 -11.13 -20.61 1.78
CA GLY A 343 -10.95 -19.18 2.10
C GLY A 343 -12.25 -18.38 2.23
N TYR A 344 -12.11 -17.16 2.75
CA TYR A 344 -13.17 -16.14 2.83
C TYR A 344 -13.23 -15.22 1.59
N GLY A 345 -12.19 -15.20 0.77
CA GLY A 345 -12.00 -14.31 -0.38
C GLY A 345 -10.94 -13.24 -0.13
N ASP A 346 -10.28 -12.77 -1.18
CA ASP A 346 -9.23 -11.75 -1.06
C ASP A 346 -9.83 -10.41 -0.60
N GLU A 347 -9.07 -9.64 0.20
CA GLU A 347 -9.51 -8.33 0.74
C GLU A 347 -10.75 -8.36 1.65
N THR A 348 -11.17 -9.55 2.15
CA THR A 348 -12.37 -9.68 3.01
C THR A 348 -12.10 -9.71 4.50
N LEU A 349 -10.82 -9.73 4.93
CA LEU A 349 -10.49 -9.90 6.35
C LEU A 349 -11.14 -8.84 7.25
N TYR A 350 -11.21 -7.58 6.80
CA TYR A 350 -11.77 -6.48 7.59
C TYR A 350 -13.27 -6.65 7.94
N VAL A 351 -14.03 -7.42 7.17
CA VAL A 351 -15.46 -7.69 7.43
C VAL A 351 -15.72 -8.99 8.17
N VAL A 352 -14.78 -9.95 8.13
CA VAL A 352 -14.94 -11.25 8.82
C VAL A 352 -14.21 -11.31 10.15
N TYR A 353 -13.12 -10.56 10.29
CA TYR A 353 -12.32 -10.50 11.51
C TYR A 353 -13.05 -9.92 12.73
N PRO A 354 -13.95 -8.92 12.61
CA PRO A 354 -14.66 -8.35 13.77
C PRO A 354 -15.38 -9.38 14.67
N GLN A 355 -15.84 -10.50 14.10
CA GLN A 355 -16.45 -11.61 14.86
C GLN A 355 -15.47 -12.32 15.80
N HIS A 356 -14.18 -12.30 15.46
CA HIS A 356 -13.09 -12.93 16.21
C HIS A 356 -12.09 -11.91 16.76
N TYR A 357 -12.52 -10.65 16.87
CA TYR A 357 -11.70 -9.57 17.40
C TYR A 357 -11.32 -9.85 18.85
N LYS A 358 -10.03 -9.75 19.19
CA LYS A 358 -9.55 -9.89 20.57
C LYS A 358 -9.78 -8.59 21.35
N PRO A 359 -10.58 -8.57 22.43
CA PRO A 359 -10.89 -7.33 23.16
C PRO A 359 -9.66 -6.56 23.64
N ASP A 360 -8.59 -7.26 24.04
CA ASP A 360 -7.32 -6.65 24.45
C ASP A 360 -6.67 -5.78 23.36
N LEU A 361 -6.99 -6.01 22.09
CA LEU A 361 -6.49 -5.18 21.00
C LEU A 361 -7.01 -3.74 21.10
N ALA A 362 -8.24 -3.53 21.57
CA ALA A 362 -8.83 -2.21 21.77
C ALA A 362 -8.13 -1.40 22.89
N LYS A 363 -7.34 -2.06 23.74
CA LYS A 363 -6.52 -1.42 24.80
C LYS A 363 -5.14 -0.99 24.28
N LEU A 364 -4.69 -1.54 23.14
CA LEU A 364 -3.38 -1.31 22.54
C LEU A 364 -3.46 -0.43 21.29
N GLU A 365 -4.52 -0.58 20.51
CA GLU A 365 -4.83 0.24 19.32
C GLU A 365 -6.07 1.11 19.56
N ALA A 366 -6.49 1.87 18.55
CA ALA A 366 -7.74 2.60 18.64
C ALA A 366 -8.92 1.62 18.78
N ARG A 367 -9.87 1.90 19.67
CA ARG A 367 -11.00 1.01 20.01
C ARG A 367 -11.90 0.60 18.84
N ASN A 368 -11.90 1.39 17.77
CA ASN A 368 -12.66 1.11 16.55
C ASN A 368 -11.78 0.60 15.39
N ALA A 369 -10.48 0.37 15.62
CA ALA A 369 -9.58 -0.16 14.60
C ALA A 369 -9.77 -1.67 14.46
N SER A 370 -10.24 -2.09 13.30
CA SER A 370 -10.26 -3.49 12.90
C SER A 370 -9.16 -3.75 11.87
N PRO A 371 -8.34 -4.81 12.04
CA PRO A 371 -7.33 -5.18 11.05
C PRO A 371 -7.94 -5.50 9.68
N ASP A 372 -7.37 -4.92 8.63
CA ASP A 372 -7.69 -5.26 7.24
C ASP A 372 -6.79 -6.38 6.68
N ARG A 373 -5.67 -6.66 7.37
CA ARG A 373 -4.70 -7.74 7.12
C ARG A 373 -4.14 -8.27 8.44
N SER A 374 -3.59 -9.47 8.41
CA SER A 374 -2.87 -10.06 9.54
C SER A 374 -1.44 -9.54 9.70
N HIS A 375 -0.91 -8.77 8.73
CA HIS A 375 0.50 -8.39 8.61
C HIS A 375 1.44 -9.61 8.54
N ASN A 376 0.94 -10.72 7.99
CA ASN A 376 1.66 -11.95 7.79
C ASN A 376 1.07 -12.70 6.59
N GLU A 377 1.84 -12.85 5.51
CA GLU A 377 1.34 -13.48 4.29
C GLU A 377 0.87 -14.93 4.49
N THR A 378 1.43 -15.70 5.44
CA THR A 378 0.96 -17.07 5.72
C THR A 378 -0.47 -17.06 6.27
N PHE A 379 -0.77 -16.21 7.24
CA PHE A 379 -2.12 -16.08 7.79
C PHE A 379 -3.09 -15.40 6.82
N ASP A 380 -2.65 -14.41 6.05
CA ASP A 380 -3.47 -13.80 5.00
C ASP A 380 -3.84 -14.82 3.92
N ALA A 381 -2.89 -15.64 3.46
CA ALA A 381 -3.14 -16.70 2.48
C ALA A 381 -4.12 -17.76 3.01
N LEU A 382 -3.95 -18.20 4.26
CA LEU A 382 -4.85 -19.16 4.89
C LEU A 382 -6.26 -18.60 5.09
N ALA A 383 -6.40 -17.38 5.62
CA ALA A 383 -7.70 -16.77 5.85
C ALA A 383 -8.43 -16.46 4.54
N MET A 384 -7.75 -15.85 3.57
CA MET A 384 -8.41 -15.35 2.37
C MET A 384 -8.57 -16.41 1.29
N ARG A 385 -7.60 -17.30 1.14
CA ARG A 385 -7.55 -18.28 0.04
C ARG A 385 -7.65 -19.74 0.50
N GLY A 386 -7.72 -19.96 1.82
CA GLY A 386 -7.81 -21.28 2.41
C GLY A 386 -6.53 -22.10 2.27
N VAL A 387 -6.58 -23.33 2.77
CA VAL A 387 -5.50 -24.33 2.63
C VAL A 387 -5.17 -24.58 1.16
N MET A 388 -6.17 -24.55 0.26
CA MET A 388 -5.93 -24.70 -1.18
C MET A 388 -5.03 -23.59 -1.73
N GLY A 389 -5.38 -22.33 -1.50
CA GLY A 389 -4.59 -21.19 -1.96
C GLY A 389 -3.22 -21.13 -1.31
N PHE A 390 -3.15 -21.41 -0.01
CA PHE A 390 -1.89 -21.50 0.72
C PHE A 390 -0.96 -22.59 0.14
N ALA A 391 -1.49 -23.79 -0.15
CA ALA A 391 -0.70 -24.87 -0.74
C ALA A 391 -0.16 -24.51 -2.13
N VAL A 392 -0.97 -23.87 -2.98
CA VAL A 392 -0.53 -23.41 -4.31
C VAL A 392 0.53 -22.32 -4.19
N GLN A 393 0.41 -21.43 -3.22
CA GLN A 393 1.40 -20.40 -2.94
C GLN A 393 2.74 -21.00 -2.47
N LEU A 394 2.72 -22.01 -1.60
CA LEU A 394 3.93 -22.74 -1.23
C LEU A 394 4.53 -23.50 -2.41
N PHE A 395 3.69 -24.09 -3.26
CA PHE A 395 4.14 -24.74 -4.49
C PHE A 395 4.79 -23.75 -5.47
N LEU A 396 4.28 -22.51 -5.55
CA LEU A 396 4.89 -21.44 -6.33
C LEU A 396 6.29 -21.10 -5.82
N PHE A 397 6.45 -20.81 -4.52
CA PHE A 397 7.76 -20.49 -3.95
C PHE A 397 8.74 -21.67 -4.03
N ALA A 398 8.29 -22.88 -3.69
CA ALA A 398 9.11 -24.08 -3.79
C ALA A 398 9.61 -24.32 -5.22
N SER A 399 8.73 -24.15 -6.22
CA SER A 399 9.08 -24.28 -7.64
C SER A 399 10.06 -23.18 -8.07
N LEU A 400 9.81 -21.93 -7.67
CA LEU A 400 10.62 -20.78 -8.05
C LEU A 400 12.07 -20.94 -7.55
N PHE A 401 12.25 -21.24 -6.27
CA PHE A 401 13.57 -21.46 -5.70
C PHE A 401 14.23 -22.74 -6.21
N TYR A 402 13.47 -23.82 -6.42
CA TYR A 402 13.98 -25.04 -7.04
C TYR A 402 14.59 -24.76 -8.42
N TYR A 403 13.85 -24.05 -9.30
CA TYR A 403 14.33 -23.77 -10.64
C TYR A 403 15.53 -22.81 -10.64
N LEU A 404 15.53 -21.78 -9.79
CA LEU A 404 16.70 -20.90 -9.63
C LEU A 404 17.95 -21.68 -9.23
N LEU A 405 17.86 -22.52 -8.19
CA LEU A 405 18.99 -23.37 -7.75
C LEU A 405 19.40 -24.38 -8.83
N LYS A 406 18.43 -24.94 -9.57
CA LYS A 406 18.69 -25.84 -10.69
C LYS A 406 19.46 -25.16 -11.82
N TRP A 407 19.04 -23.97 -12.25
CA TRP A 407 19.71 -23.22 -13.31
C TRP A 407 21.07 -22.67 -12.91
N LEU A 408 21.27 -22.40 -11.62
CA LEU A 408 22.58 -22.14 -11.03
C LEU A 408 23.46 -23.42 -10.91
N GLY A 409 22.97 -24.57 -11.37
CA GLY A 409 23.70 -25.83 -11.35
C GLY A 409 23.89 -26.44 -9.95
N LEU A 410 23.15 -25.95 -8.95
CA LEU A 410 23.20 -26.41 -7.56
C LEU A 410 22.25 -27.58 -7.29
N ILE A 411 21.36 -27.91 -8.23
CA ILE A 411 20.54 -29.12 -8.21
C ILE A 411 20.67 -29.83 -9.57
N ARG A 412 21.45 -30.91 -9.61
CA ARG A 412 21.76 -31.70 -10.82
C ARG A 412 21.15 -33.10 -10.80
N THR A 413 21.12 -33.73 -9.62
CA THR A 413 20.71 -35.12 -9.47
C THR A 413 19.32 -35.25 -8.83
N ARG A 414 18.66 -36.39 -9.07
CA ARG A 414 17.38 -36.72 -8.41
C ARG A 414 17.51 -36.78 -6.89
N TRP A 415 18.67 -37.18 -6.37
CA TRP A 415 18.92 -37.19 -4.92
C TRP A 415 18.99 -35.77 -4.36
N GLN A 416 19.74 -34.87 -5.00
CA GLN A 416 19.80 -33.44 -4.63
C GLN A 416 18.41 -32.81 -4.67
N GLN A 417 17.62 -33.09 -5.71
CA GLN A 417 16.23 -32.64 -5.79
C GLN A 417 15.39 -33.14 -4.61
N ARG A 418 15.44 -34.45 -4.28
CA ARG A 418 14.70 -35.02 -3.16
C ARG A 418 15.17 -34.47 -1.81
N LEU A 419 16.47 -34.29 -1.63
CA LEU A 419 17.05 -33.70 -0.42
C LEU A 419 16.56 -32.26 -0.24
N TYR A 420 16.64 -31.43 -1.29
CA TYR A 420 16.15 -30.06 -1.26
C TYR A 420 14.66 -29.99 -0.89
N ILE A 421 13.82 -30.77 -1.58
CA ILE A 421 12.37 -30.81 -1.30
C ILE A 421 12.11 -31.34 0.12
N GLY A 422 12.85 -32.37 0.54
CA GLY A 422 12.75 -32.93 1.89
C GLY A 422 13.09 -31.91 2.98
N LEU A 423 14.19 -31.18 2.82
CA LEU A 423 14.59 -30.12 3.76
C LEU A 423 13.65 -28.92 3.74
N TRP A 424 13.10 -28.57 2.57
CA TRP A 424 12.07 -27.53 2.45
C TRP A 424 10.82 -27.89 3.26
N ILE A 425 10.28 -29.10 3.05
CA ILE A 425 9.08 -29.59 3.73
C ILE A 425 9.36 -29.76 5.22
N ALA A 426 10.46 -30.42 5.59
CA ALA A 426 10.83 -30.65 6.98
C ALA A 426 11.04 -29.32 7.71
N GLY A 427 11.75 -28.36 7.11
CA GLY A 427 11.94 -27.02 7.66
C GLY A 427 10.61 -26.30 7.89
N GLY A 428 9.70 -26.34 6.91
CA GLY A 428 8.36 -25.75 7.06
C GLY A 428 7.52 -26.42 8.15
N LEU A 429 7.50 -27.75 8.22
CA LEU A 429 6.76 -28.50 9.25
C LEU A 429 7.33 -28.26 10.65
N ILE A 430 8.65 -28.33 10.80
CA ILE A 430 9.32 -28.01 12.08
C ILE A 430 8.98 -26.58 12.48
N GLY A 431 9.11 -25.62 11.57
CA GLY A 431 8.75 -24.23 11.82
C GLY A 431 7.27 -24.02 12.20
N TRP A 432 6.35 -24.81 11.63
CA TRP A 432 4.92 -24.74 11.97
C TRP A 432 4.60 -25.31 13.35
N PHE A 433 5.13 -26.49 13.68
CA PHE A 433 4.78 -27.19 14.93
C PHE A 433 5.60 -26.73 16.14
N THR A 434 6.81 -26.21 15.94
CA THR A 434 7.68 -25.78 17.06
C THR A 434 7.02 -24.73 17.96
N PRO A 435 6.37 -23.66 17.44
CA PRO A 435 5.64 -22.72 18.29
C PRO A 435 4.61 -23.39 19.20
N TYR A 436 3.77 -24.28 18.65
CA TYR A 436 2.76 -24.98 19.43
C TYR A 436 3.38 -25.85 20.54
N LEU A 437 4.49 -26.54 20.25
CA LEU A 437 5.20 -27.35 21.25
C LEU A 437 5.83 -26.50 22.37
N LEU A 438 6.25 -25.27 22.06
CA LEU A 438 6.91 -24.37 23.03
C LEU A 438 5.93 -23.51 23.83
N THR A 439 4.80 -23.10 23.23
CA THR A 439 3.90 -22.09 23.80
C THR A 439 2.44 -22.54 23.91
N GLY A 440 2.08 -23.70 23.34
CA GLY A 440 0.69 -24.16 23.27
C GLY A 440 -0.17 -23.44 22.22
N SER A 441 0.40 -22.53 21.42
CA SER A 441 -0.32 -21.73 20.43
C SER A 441 0.37 -21.75 19.07
N PHE A 442 -0.43 -21.79 18.00
CA PHE A 442 0.06 -21.68 16.62
C PHE A 442 0.31 -20.23 16.18
N ALA A 443 0.10 -19.21 17.02
CA ALA A 443 0.16 -17.81 16.61
C ALA A 443 1.52 -17.41 15.98
N LEU A 444 2.64 -17.93 16.48
CA LEU A 444 3.97 -17.63 15.91
C LEU A 444 4.30 -18.48 14.65
N SER A 445 3.47 -19.45 14.28
CA SER A 445 3.72 -20.37 13.16
C SER A 445 3.73 -19.66 11.82
N GLY A 446 2.97 -18.56 11.67
CA GLY A 446 2.99 -17.74 10.46
C GLY A 446 4.35 -17.11 10.15
N VAL A 447 5.23 -16.96 11.13
CA VAL A 447 6.62 -16.48 10.94
C VAL A 447 7.62 -17.62 11.01
N ALA A 448 7.41 -18.56 11.93
CA ALA A 448 8.33 -19.67 12.17
C ALA A 448 8.38 -20.66 11.00
N MET A 449 7.28 -20.90 10.29
CA MET A 449 7.26 -21.78 9.11
C MET A 449 8.09 -21.25 7.93
N PRO A 450 7.92 -19.99 7.47
CA PRO A 450 8.79 -19.39 6.45
C PRO A 450 10.26 -19.34 6.88
N THR A 451 10.52 -19.08 8.16
CA THR A 451 11.88 -19.11 8.74
C THR A 451 12.48 -20.51 8.65
N GLY A 452 11.70 -21.54 9.00
CA GLY A 452 12.10 -22.94 8.89
C GLY A 452 12.35 -23.38 7.46
N ILE A 453 11.55 -22.91 6.50
CA ILE A 453 11.78 -23.10 5.05
C ILE A 453 13.13 -22.49 4.63
N ALA A 454 13.39 -21.23 5.00
CA ALA A 454 14.65 -20.58 4.70
C ALA A 454 15.84 -21.34 5.30
N ILE A 455 15.74 -21.77 6.56
CA ILE A 455 16.76 -22.61 7.22
C ILE A 455 16.97 -23.93 6.46
N GLY A 456 15.89 -24.61 6.03
CA GLY A 456 15.97 -25.83 5.23
C GLY A 456 16.76 -25.63 3.92
N MET A 457 16.57 -24.50 3.25
CA MET A 457 17.36 -24.14 2.06
C MET A 457 18.82 -23.86 2.39
N VAL A 458 19.09 -23.16 3.50
CA VAL A 458 20.46 -22.91 3.96
C VAL A 458 21.17 -24.23 4.26
N LEU A 459 20.52 -25.15 4.98
CA LEU A 459 21.05 -26.48 5.27
C LEU A 459 21.35 -27.26 3.98
N TYR A 460 20.46 -27.18 2.97
CA TYR A 460 20.73 -27.77 1.67
C TYR A 460 22.02 -27.21 1.04
N LEU A 461 22.17 -25.89 1.02
CA LEU A 461 23.36 -25.24 0.45
C LEU A 461 24.64 -25.54 1.24
N MET A 462 24.55 -25.67 2.57
CA MET A 462 25.67 -26.10 3.42
C MET A 462 26.08 -27.53 3.09
N VAL A 463 25.13 -28.46 3.02
CA VAL A 463 25.39 -29.85 2.62
C VAL A 463 25.98 -29.91 1.21
N TYR A 464 25.47 -29.10 0.28
CA TYR A 464 26.00 -28.98 -1.07
C TYR A 464 27.45 -28.49 -1.07
N ALA A 465 27.74 -27.42 -0.34
CA ALA A 465 29.08 -26.86 -0.20
C ALA A 465 30.07 -27.90 0.35
N VAL A 466 29.66 -28.65 1.39
CA VAL A 466 30.46 -29.71 2.01
C VAL A 466 30.65 -30.91 1.07
N ALA A 467 29.62 -31.34 0.37
CA ALA A 467 29.70 -32.47 -0.57
C ALA A 467 30.58 -32.15 -1.78
N THR A 468 30.78 -30.87 -2.10
CA THR A 468 31.53 -30.41 -3.29
C THR A 468 32.91 -29.84 -2.98
N LEU A 469 33.38 -29.91 -1.72
CA LEU A 469 34.68 -29.39 -1.27
C LEU A 469 35.88 -29.92 -2.07
N ASN A 470 35.77 -31.16 -2.57
CA ASN A 470 36.83 -31.87 -3.30
C ASN A 470 36.62 -31.94 -4.81
N ALA A 471 35.55 -31.35 -5.34
CA ALA A 471 35.21 -31.45 -6.75
C ALA A 471 35.77 -30.27 -7.58
N GLU A 472 36.22 -30.57 -8.80
CA GLU A 472 36.71 -29.59 -9.77
C GLU A 472 35.60 -28.61 -10.18
N HIS A 473 35.93 -27.38 -10.58
CA HIS A 473 34.94 -26.31 -10.79
C HIS A 473 33.80 -26.71 -11.75
N GLU A 474 34.13 -27.34 -12.88
CA GLU A 474 33.16 -27.85 -13.86
C GLU A 474 32.25 -28.96 -13.28
N ALA A 475 32.78 -29.75 -12.35
CA ALA A 475 32.01 -30.75 -11.60
C ALA A 475 31.09 -30.13 -10.53
N VAL A 476 31.26 -28.84 -10.16
CA VAL A 476 30.57 -28.20 -9.02
C VAL A 476 29.54 -27.14 -9.42
N VAL A 477 29.76 -26.31 -10.44
CA VAL A 477 28.76 -25.32 -10.90
C VAL A 477 28.69 -25.32 -12.43
N ALA A 478 27.49 -25.27 -12.99
CA ALA A 478 27.32 -25.22 -14.44
C ALA A 478 27.57 -23.77 -14.90
N GLU A 479 28.42 -23.54 -15.90
CA GLU A 479 28.64 -22.18 -16.40
C GLU A 479 27.35 -21.66 -17.07
N HIS A 480 26.66 -20.75 -16.37
CA HIS A 480 25.49 -20.04 -16.89
C HIS A 480 25.90 -18.61 -17.31
N PRO A 481 25.58 -18.15 -18.53
CA PRO A 481 26.03 -16.85 -19.04
C PRO A 481 25.49 -15.65 -18.25
N HIS A 482 24.41 -15.86 -17.49
CA HIS A 482 23.75 -14.85 -16.66
C HIS A 482 23.68 -15.26 -15.18
N SER A 483 24.65 -16.05 -14.69
CA SER A 483 24.68 -16.53 -13.30
C SER A 483 24.50 -15.41 -12.27
N LEU A 484 25.18 -14.28 -12.45
CA LEU A 484 25.09 -13.14 -11.53
C LEU A 484 23.67 -12.54 -11.44
N VAL A 485 22.94 -12.49 -12.55
CA VAL A 485 21.53 -12.05 -12.58
C VAL A 485 20.63 -13.05 -11.86
N LEU A 486 20.86 -14.36 -12.03
CA LEU A 486 20.14 -15.41 -11.31
C LEU A 486 20.41 -15.36 -9.80
N ILE A 487 21.63 -15.04 -9.39
CA ILE A 487 22.01 -14.84 -7.97
C ILE A 487 21.28 -13.61 -7.40
N ALA A 488 21.26 -12.50 -8.15
CA ALA A 488 20.51 -11.30 -7.75
C ALA A 488 19.01 -11.57 -7.61
N LEU A 489 18.42 -12.30 -8.57
CA LEU A 489 17.01 -12.71 -8.52
C LEU A 489 16.73 -13.59 -7.30
N LEU A 490 17.55 -14.60 -7.04
CA LEU A 490 17.42 -15.46 -5.85
C LEU A 490 17.48 -14.65 -4.56
N ALA A 491 18.45 -13.74 -4.44
CA ALA A 491 18.62 -12.88 -3.29
C ALA A 491 17.43 -11.93 -3.08
N ALA A 492 16.95 -11.27 -4.14
CA ALA A 492 15.82 -10.35 -4.08
C ALA A 492 14.50 -11.07 -3.73
N LEU A 493 14.26 -12.25 -4.33
CA LEU A 493 13.08 -13.07 -4.06
C LEU A 493 13.11 -13.66 -2.65
N MET A 494 14.29 -14.01 -2.14
CA MET A 494 14.45 -14.46 -0.75
C MET A 494 14.22 -13.32 0.24
N ALA A 495 14.75 -12.13 -0.05
CA ALA A 495 14.53 -10.94 0.78
C ALA A 495 13.04 -10.61 0.88
N HIS A 496 12.33 -10.65 -0.25
CA HIS A 496 10.88 -10.46 -0.30
C HIS A 496 10.12 -11.59 0.44
N PHE A 497 10.49 -12.85 0.20
CA PHE A 497 9.86 -14.00 0.86
C PHE A 497 9.93 -13.90 2.39
N VAL A 498 11.04 -13.44 2.95
CA VAL A 498 11.17 -13.23 4.39
C VAL A 498 10.35 -12.00 4.84
N GLU A 499 10.44 -10.88 4.11
CA GLU A 499 9.82 -9.62 4.50
C GLU A 499 8.29 -9.68 4.61
N ILE A 500 7.60 -10.36 3.68
CA ILE A 500 6.13 -10.42 3.64
C ILE A 500 5.49 -11.15 4.85
N HIS A 501 6.30 -11.82 5.68
CA HIS A 501 5.84 -12.47 6.91
C HIS A 501 5.97 -11.56 8.15
N PHE A 502 6.63 -10.41 8.00
CA PHE A 502 6.74 -9.35 9.01
C PHE A 502 6.09 -8.03 8.56
N GLY A 503 5.65 -7.96 7.30
CA GLY A 503 5.15 -6.77 6.62
C GLY A 503 3.91 -7.08 5.77
N ILE A 504 3.70 -6.28 4.74
CA ILE A 504 2.58 -6.38 3.81
C ILE A 504 3.12 -6.17 2.40
N ALA A 505 2.77 -7.07 1.48
CA ALA A 505 3.05 -6.86 0.07
C ALA A 505 2.21 -5.70 -0.51
N ILE A 506 2.89 -4.65 -0.96
CA ILE A 506 2.33 -3.47 -1.63
C ILE A 506 2.34 -3.61 -3.15
N ALA A 507 1.73 -2.65 -3.84
CA ALA A 507 1.60 -2.66 -5.30
C ALA A 507 2.95 -2.84 -6.01
N ALA A 508 3.97 -2.09 -5.58
CA ALA A 508 5.32 -2.15 -6.13
C ALA A 508 5.96 -3.54 -5.92
N THR A 509 5.96 -4.06 -4.68
CA THR A 509 6.58 -5.35 -4.37
C THR A 509 5.91 -6.52 -5.11
N LYS A 510 4.57 -6.50 -5.28
CA LYS A 510 3.85 -7.52 -6.06
C LYS A 510 4.18 -7.47 -7.54
N LEU A 511 4.23 -6.26 -8.12
CA LEU A 511 4.66 -6.07 -9.51
C LEU A 511 6.08 -6.60 -9.74
N TYR A 512 6.99 -6.27 -8.82
CA TYR A 512 8.38 -6.69 -8.90
C TYR A 512 8.53 -8.20 -8.70
N PHE A 513 7.81 -8.80 -7.75
CA PHE A 513 7.78 -10.25 -7.55
C PHE A 513 7.39 -11.00 -8.82
N TRP A 514 6.28 -10.63 -9.45
CA TRP A 514 5.80 -11.29 -10.67
C TRP A 514 6.73 -11.03 -11.86
N THR A 515 7.30 -9.84 -11.97
CA THR A 515 8.33 -9.56 -12.99
C THR A 515 9.58 -10.42 -12.77
N TYR A 516 10.05 -10.55 -11.52
CA TYR A 516 11.24 -11.33 -11.17
C TYR A 516 11.02 -12.83 -11.35
N ALA A 517 9.82 -13.33 -11.05
CA ALA A 517 9.46 -14.71 -11.34
C ALA A 517 9.52 -15.02 -12.84
N ALA A 518 9.05 -14.10 -13.71
CA ALA A 518 9.17 -14.25 -15.16
C ALA A 518 10.63 -14.20 -15.62
N LEU A 519 11.40 -13.23 -15.11
CA LEU A 519 12.83 -13.10 -15.42
C LEU A 519 13.63 -14.33 -15.00
N ALA A 520 13.35 -14.90 -13.83
CA ALA A 520 14.01 -16.12 -13.36
C ALA A 520 13.88 -17.22 -14.41
N VAL A 521 12.70 -17.40 -15.00
CA VAL A 521 12.50 -18.40 -16.06
C VAL A 521 13.21 -18.03 -17.34
N VAL A 522 12.98 -16.82 -17.85
CA VAL A 522 13.54 -16.41 -19.15
C VAL A 522 15.07 -16.44 -19.14
N VAL A 523 15.68 -15.95 -18.07
CA VAL A 523 17.13 -15.94 -17.89
C VAL A 523 17.65 -17.35 -17.66
N GLY A 524 17.04 -18.12 -16.74
CA GLY A 524 17.54 -19.43 -16.34
C GLY A 524 17.35 -20.52 -17.39
N ALA A 525 16.27 -20.46 -18.17
CA ALA A 525 16.04 -21.33 -19.32
C ALA A 525 16.85 -20.91 -20.57
N GLN A 526 17.65 -19.84 -20.47
CA GLN A 526 18.51 -19.32 -21.54
C GLN A 526 17.77 -18.90 -22.82
N TRP A 527 16.52 -18.44 -22.71
CA TRP A 527 15.71 -18.00 -23.86
C TRP A 527 16.12 -16.62 -24.43
N LEU A 528 17.27 -16.10 -24.00
CA LEU A 528 17.82 -14.82 -24.45
C LEU A 528 18.73 -15.04 -25.65
N GLN A 529 18.21 -14.76 -26.84
CA GLN A 529 18.97 -14.87 -28.08
C GLN A 529 20.03 -13.76 -28.17
N ARG A 530 21.20 -14.09 -28.74
CA ARG A 530 22.17 -13.08 -29.18
C ARG A 530 21.63 -12.40 -30.43
N THR A 531 21.88 -11.10 -30.54
CA THR A 531 21.52 -10.25 -31.68
C THR A 531 22.43 -10.56 -32.86
N THR A 532 22.45 -11.81 -33.32
CA THR A 532 22.94 -12.10 -34.66
C THR A 532 21.86 -11.60 -35.61
N LEU A 533 22.14 -10.51 -36.33
CA LEU A 533 21.43 -10.13 -37.54
C LEU A 533 21.07 -11.41 -38.29
N ALA A 534 19.78 -11.77 -38.28
CA ALA A 534 19.33 -12.97 -38.94
C ALA A 534 19.66 -12.85 -40.42
N GLU A 535 20.72 -13.54 -40.87
CA GLU A 535 20.87 -13.89 -42.27
C GLU A 535 19.76 -14.90 -42.60
N THR A 536 18.54 -14.39 -42.82
CA THR A 536 17.62 -15.09 -43.71
C THR A 536 18.34 -15.27 -45.04
N PRO A 537 18.46 -16.48 -45.60
CA PRO A 537 19.06 -16.67 -46.92
C PRO A 537 18.18 -15.96 -47.95
N ALA A 538 18.60 -14.75 -48.34
CA ALA A 538 17.92 -13.99 -49.37
C ALA A 538 18.07 -14.72 -50.72
N PRO A 539 17.01 -14.74 -51.56
CA PRO A 539 17.11 -15.31 -52.89
C PRO A 539 18.18 -14.56 -53.69
N ARG A 540 18.97 -15.31 -54.48
CA ARG A 540 20.11 -14.83 -55.27
C ARG A 540 19.83 -13.51 -55.98
N GLN A 541 20.19 -12.38 -55.37
CA GLN A 541 20.28 -11.08 -56.02
C GLN A 541 21.73 -10.64 -56.18
N SER A 542 22.01 -9.97 -57.30
CA SER A 542 23.35 -9.71 -57.80
C SER A 542 24.23 -8.91 -56.83
N ARG A 543 25.49 -9.34 -56.71
CA ARG A 543 26.55 -8.79 -55.84
C ARG A 543 26.72 -7.26 -55.94
N LYS A 544 26.37 -6.63 -57.07
CA LYS A 544 26.46 -5.18 -57.29
C LYS A 544 25.36 -4.38 -56.58
N ARG A 545 24.13 -4.91 -56.44
CA ARG A 545 23.04 -4.25 -55.71
C ARG A 545 23.20 -4.41 -54.20
N ARG A 546 23.74 -5.56 -53.76
CA ARG A 546 24.12 -5.83 -52.37
C ARG A 546 25.16 -4.85 -51.84
N ARG A 547 26.20 -4.51 -52.63
CA ARG A 547 27.20 -3.50 -52.25
C ARG A 547 26.66 -2.07 -52.18
N LYS A 548 25.71 -1.69 -53.03
CA LYS A 548 25.11 -0.34 -53.03
C LYS A 548 24.02 -0.17 -51.96
N GLN A 549 23.33 -1.24 -51.56
CA GLN A 549 22.40 -1.24 -50.41
C GLN A 549 23.14 -1.42 -49.07
N GLN A 550 24.20 -2.23 -48.99
CA GLN A 550 25.05 -2.33 -47.80
C GLN A 550 25.89 -1.06 -47.55
N ALA A 551 26.29 -0.34 -48.61
CA ALA A 551 26.96 0.96 -48.47
C ALA A 551 26.00 2.13 -48.16
N ALA A 552 24.69 1.93 -48.29
CA ALA A 552 23.67 2.94 -47.97
C ALA A 552 23.00 2.74 -46.60
N THR A 553 23.19 1.58 -45.96
CA THR A 553 22.77 1.34 -44.58
C THR A 553 23.89 1.69 -43.60
N LEU A 554 23.83 2.95 -43.15
CA LEU A 554 24.29 3.47 -41.87
C LEU A 554 25.81 3.48 -41.62
N ALA A 555 26.41 4.66 -41.80
CA ALA A 555 27.43 5.09 -40.85
C ALA A 555 26.81 4.99 -39.43
N PRO A 556 27.48 4.38 -38.44
CA PRO A 556 26.94 4.26 -37.08
C PRO A 556 26.82 5.65 -36.46
N GLY A 557 25.59 6.09 -36.23
CA GLY A 557 25.29 7.35 -35.55
C GLY A 557 25.11 7.14 -34.04
N ALA A 558 25.34 8.20 -33.25
CA ALA A 558 25.20 8.25 -31.79
C ALA A 558 23.84 7.82 -31.20
N ILE A 559 22.83 7.56 -32.05
CA ILE A 559 21.45 7.33 -31.65
C ILE A 559 21.15 5.84 -31.69
N THR A 560 20.87 5.25 -30.53
CA THR A 560 20.43 3.85 -30.39
C THR A 560 19.00 3.74 -29.87
N PRO A 561 18.27 2.63 -30.15
CA PRO A 561 16.92 2.43 -29.63
C PRO A 561 16.86 2.47 -28.10
N THR A 562 17.89 1.97 -27.40
CA THR A 562 17.94 2.03 -25.93
C THR A 562 18.18 3.43 -25.43
N LEU A 563 19.07 4.21 -26.05
CA LEU A 563 19.25 5.62 -25.69
C LEU A 563 17.93 6.37 -25.80
N LEU A 564 17.22 6.21 -26.93
CA LEU A 564 15.92 6.85 -27.15
C LEU A 564 14.87 6.39 -26.13
N ALA A 565 14.70 5.08 -25.96
CA ALA A 565 13.69 4.52 -25.07
C ALA A 565 13.92 4.89 -23.60
N LEU A 566 15.16 4.78 -23.11
CA LEU A 566 15.50 5.17 -21.74
C LEU A 566 15.39 6.68 -21.53
N SER A 567 15.66 7.52 -22.54
CA SER A 567 15.44 8.97 -22.44
C SER A 567 13.96 9.32 -22.26
N VAL A 568 13.06 8.60 -22.95
CA VAL A 568 11.61 8.73 -22.77
C VAL A 568 11.18 8.24 -21.38
N LEU A 569 11.76 7.16 -20.87
CA LEU A 569 11.49 6.68 -19.51
C LEU A 569 11.99 7.64 -18.43
N VAL A 570 13.11 8.32 -18.64
CA VAL A 570 13.56 9.37 -17.72
C VAL A 570 12.61 10.56 -17.74
N ALA A 571 12.06 10.93 -18.90
CA ALA A 571 10.98 11.91 -18.94
C ALA A 571 9.76 11.45 -18.14
N LEU A 572 9.40 10.15 -18.19
CA LEU A 572 8.32 9.59 -17.37
C LEU A 572 8.63 9.66 -15.87
N ILE A 573 9.87 9.35 -15.44
CA ILE A 573 10.30 9.51 -14.05
C ILE A 573 10.10 10.96 -13.62
N LEU A 574 10.66 11.92 -14.37
CA LEU A 574 10.58 13.33 -14.03
C LEU A 574 9.14 13.85 -14.04
N SER A 575 8.32 13.47 -15.03
CA SER A 575 6.90 13.84 -15.07
C SER A 575 6.11 13.27 -13.89
N THR A 576 6.42 12.06 -13.44
CA THR A 576 5.81 11.46 -12.24
C THR A 576 6.15 12.29 -11.01
N LEU A 577 7.42 12.62 -10.80
CA LEU A 577 7.84 13.48 -9.68
C LEU A 577 7.25 14.90 -9.77
N MET A 578 7.17 15.47 -10.99
CA MET A 578 6.59 16.78 -11.23
C MET A 578 5.08 16.81 -10.97
N PHE A 579 4.36 15.71 -11.25
CA PHE A 579 2.95 15.59 -10.89
C PHE A 579 2.77 15.88 -9.40
N ASP A 580 3.60 15.28 -8.55
CA ASP A 580 3.48 15.45 -7.10
C ASP A 580 3.91 16.84 -6.62
N ILE A 581 5.06 17.30 -7.12
CA ILE A 581 5.70 18.54 -6.68
C ILE A 581 4.90 19.78 -7.08
N ILE A 582 4.40 19.85 -8.32
CA ILE A 582 3.69 21.04 -8.83
C ILE A 582 2.31 21.17 -8.17
N THR A 583 1.72 20.03 -7.83
CA THR A 583 0.35 19.95 -7.33
C THR A 583 0.20 20.47 -5.90
N VAL A 584 1.29 20.51 -5.13
CA VAL A 584 1.29 20.99 -3.74
C VAL A 584 1.78 22.44 -3.66
N GLU A 585 0.93 23.32 -3.12
CA GLU A 585 1.30 24.67 -2.69
C GLU A 585 2.00 24.59 -1.30
N SER A 586 3.33 24.47 -1.27
CA SER A 586 4.11 24.49 -0.01
C SER A 586 5.45 25.21 -0.15
N GLN A 587 6.06 25.52 1.01
CA GLN A 587 7.38 26.12 1.08
C GLN A 587 8.49 25.11 0.71
N GLY A 588 9.61 25.58 0.13
CA GLY A 588 10.77 24.74 -0.19
C GLY A 588 11.05 24.51 -1.68
N GLY A 589 10.77 25.49 -2.55
CA GLY A 589 10.95 25.40 -4.01
C GLY A 589 12.33 24.88 -4.47
N TRP A 590 13.42 25.26 -3.79
CA TRP A 590 14.76 24.82 -4.16
C TRP A 590 15.01 23.33 -3.91
N VAL A 591 14.47 22.74 -2.84
CA VAL A 591 14.66 21.30 -2.53
C VAL A 591 13.97 20.44 -3.60
N ARG A 592 12.77 20.85 -4.03
CA ARG A 592 12.04 20.22 -5.13
C ARG A 592 12.87 20.20 -6.42
N PHE A 593 13.51 21.32 -6.74
CA PHE A 593 14.41 21.41 -7.89
C PHE A 593 15.63 20.51 -7.73
N TYR A 594 16.28 20.49 -6.57
CA TYR A 594 17.43 19.62 -6.31
C TYR A 594 17.07 18.13 -6.42
N TRP A 595 15.88 17.72 -5.97
CA TRP A 595 15.41 16.35 -6.13
C TRP A 595 15.26 15.96 -7.61
N LEU A 596 14.64 16.82 -8.42
CA LEU A 596 14.50 16.61 -9.87
C LEU A 596 15.88 16.62 -10.57
N ALA A 597 16.72 17.60 -10.26
CA ALA A 597 18.03 17.77 -10.89
C ALA A 597 18.97 16.60 -10.56
N SER A 598 19.06 16.19 -9.29
CA SER A 598 19.88 15.04 -8.88
C SER A 598 19.40 13.74 -9.52
N THR A 599 18.07 13.54 -9.64
CA THR A 599 17.48 12.40 -10.35
C THR A 599 17.87 12.41 -11.83
N TRP A 600 17.78 13.57 -12.51
CA TRP A 600 18.15 13.69 -13.91
C TRP A 600 19.66 13.47 -14.13
N VAL A 601 20.52 14.04 -13.28
CA VAL A 601 21.98 13.85 -13.36
C VAL A 601 22.35 12.38 -13.20
N PHE A 602 21.80 11.71 -12.18
CA PHE A 602 22.00 10.28 -11.99
C PHE A 602 21.55 9.47 -13.22
N ALA A 603 20.36 9.77 -13.74
CA ALA A 603 19.83 9.10 -14.91
C ALA A 603 20.66 9.38 -16.17
N ALA A 604 21.18 10.59 -16.35
CA ALA A 604 22.08 10.94 -17.44
C ALA A 604 23.36 10.09 -17.41
N LEU A 605 23.99 9.97 -16.23
CA LEU A 605 25.19 9.15 -16.05
C LEU A 605 24.93 7.69 -16.43
N VAL A 606 23.85 7.11 -15.92
CA VAL A 606 23.51 5.70 -16.17
C VAL A 606 23.11 5.47 -17.63
N VAL A 607 22.18 6.25 -18.17
CA VAL A 607 21.64 6.03 -19.52
C VAL A 607 22.69 6.28 -20.60
N VAL A 608 23.47 7.35 -20.48
CA VAL A 608 24.52 7.65 -21.45
C VAL A 608 25.59 6.56 -21.41
N ALA A 609 26.07 6.18 -20.23
CA ALA A 609 27.11 5.15 -20.12
C ALA A 609 26.62 3.75 -20.52
N GLU A 610 25.39 3.33 -20.16
CA GLU A 610 24.81 2.07 -20.63
C GLU A 610 24.67 2.04 -22.16
N SER A 611 24.26 3.15 -22.77
CA SER A 611 24.14 3.21 -24.24
C SER A 611 25.47 2.96 -24.93
N MET A 612 26.60 3.34 -24.32
CA MET A 612 27.94 3.21 -24.91
C MET A 612 28.37 1.75 -25.07
N PHE A 613 27.74 0.80 -24.37
CA PHE A 613 28.01 -0.63 -24.53
C PHE A 613 27.23 -1.30 -25.67
N GLU A 614 26.25 -0.62 -26.29
CA GLU A 614 25.46 -1.22 -27.39
C GLU A 614 26.16 -1.20 -28.75
N GLN A 615 27.09 -0.28 -28.94
CA GLN A 615 27.90 -0.17 -30.15
C GLN A 615 29.33 -0.02 -29.63
N GLU A 616 30.25 -0.91 -30.02
CA GLU A 616 31.66 -1.00 -29.59
C GLU A 616 32.52 0.25 -29.97
N GLN A 617 31.98 1.46 -29.81
CA GLN A 617 32.60 2.75 -30.12
C GLN A 617 32.18 3.78 -29.05
N SER A 618 33.12 4.11 -28.15
CA SER A 618 32.88 4.98 -26.99
C SER A 618 33.09 6.49 -27.26
N GLY A 619 33.62 6.87 -28.42
CA GLY A 619 34.05 8.25 -28.72
C GLY A 619 32.96 9.33 -28.86
N GLN A 620 31.67 9.01 -28.66
CA GLN A 620 30.53 9.93 -28.95
C GLN A 620 29.71 10.32 -27.71
N TRP A 621 30.29 10.29 -26.50
CA TRP A 621 29.57 10.55 -25.25
C TRP A 621 28.81 11.89 -25.24
N ALA A 622 29.40 12.96 -25.78
CA ALA A 622 28.78 14.29 -25.81
C ALA A 622 27.53 14.33 -26.72
N GLN A 623 27.55 13.63 -27.85
CA GLN A 623 26.39 13.53 -28.73
C GLN A 623 25.27 12.72 -28.09
N ARG A 624 25.61 11.61 -27.43
CA ARG A 624 24.65 10.76 -26.68
C ARG A 624 24.01 11.52 -25.53
N LEU A 625 24.80 12.27 -24.75
CA LEU A 625 24.31 13.17 -23.71
C LEU A 625 23.41 14.27 -24.30
N GLY A 626 23.78 14.85 -25.44
CA GLY A 626 22.95 15.83 -26.15
C GLY A 626 21.58 15.27 -26.57
N VAL A 627 21.54 14.06 -27.15
CA VAL A 627 20.29 13.36 -27.51
C VAL A 627 19.45 13.04 -26.28
N PHE A 628 20.09 12.50 -25.23
CA PHE A 628 19.43 12.21 -23.96
C PHE A 628 18.80 13.47 -23.35
N ALA A 629 19.57 14.56 -23.25
CA ALA A 629 19.11 15.82 -22.70
C ALA A 629 17.99 16.43 -23.55
N ALA A 630 18.13 16.43 -24.88
CA ALA A 630 17.11 16.95 -25.78
C ALA A 630 15.77 16.22 -25.59
N ILE A 631 15.76 14.89 -25.51
CA ILE A 631 14.51 14.13 -25.36
C ILE A 631 13.95 14.26 -23.94
N SER A 632 14.77 13.94 -22.94
CA SER A 632 14.32 13.87 -21.54
C SER A 632 13.86 15.24 -21.04
N LEU A 633 14.60 16.31 -21.29
CA LEU A 633 14.24 17.66 -20.84
C LEU A 633 13.09 18.25 -21.65
N THR A 634 13.04 18.08 -22.98
CA THR A 634 11.93 18.64 -23.78
C THR A 634 10.59 18.04 -23.37
N LEU A 635 10.53 16.71 -23.22
CA LEU A 635 9.30 16.04 -22.79
C LEU A 635 8.93 16.44 -21.35
N SER A 636 9.91 16.50 -20.44
CA SER A 636 9.65 16.87 -19.04
C SER A 636 9.21 18.33 -18.90
N LEU A 637 9.84 19.26 -19.63
CA LEU A 637 9.48 20.68 -19.63
C LEU A 637 8.12 20.90 -20.27
N PHE A 638 7.82 20.19 -21.37
CA PHE A 638 6.48 20.23 -21.97
C PHE A 638 5.41 19.81 -20.96
N TYR A 639 5.62 18.70 -20.26
CA TYR A 639 4.74 18.27 -19.19
C TYR A 639 4.64 19.31 -18.06
N PHE A 640 5.77 19.83 -17.60
CA PHE A 640 5.81 20.88 -16.58
C PHE A 640 4.93 22.06 -16.95
N PHE A 641 5.07 22.64 -18.15
CA PHE A 641 4.29 23.81 -18.55
C PHE A 641 2.80 23.51 -18.70
N VAL A 642 2.46 22.35 -19.27
CA VAL A 642 1.05 21.93 -19.42
C VAL A 642 0.41 21.69 -18.04
N HIS A 643 1.07 20.92 -17.18
CA HIS A 643 0.56 20.58 -15.85
C HIS A 643 0.52 21.80 -14.92
N TYR A 644 1.56 22.63 -14.92
CA TYR A 644 1.60 23.89 -14.17
C TYR A 644 0.50 24.84 -14.66
N GLY A 645 0.35 25.03 -15.97
CA GLY A 645 -0.72 25.84 -16.54
C GLY A 645 -2.10 25.33 -16.18
N TRP A 646 -2.28 24.00 -16.13
CA TRP A 646 -3.54 23.38 -15.72
C TRP A 646 -3.85 23.61 -14.24
N VAL A 647 -2.91 23.30 -13.34
CA VAL A 647 -3.11 23.39 -11.89
C VAL A 647 -3.22 24.85 -11.41
N THR A 648 -2.50 25.78 -12.03
CA THR A 648 -2.56 27.21 -11.67
C THR A 648 -3.75 27.95 -12.27
N TRP A 649 -4.41 27.36 -13.27
CA TRP A 649 -5.63 27.94 -13.81
C TRP A 649 -6.74 27.93 -12.75
N ARG A 650 -7.22 29.13 -12.40
CA ARG A 650 -8.37 29.33 -11.51
C ARG A 650 -9.49 30.00 -12.31
N PRO A 651 -10.71 29.44 -12.34
CA PRO A 651 -11.84 30.14 -12.95
C PRO A 651 -12.07 31.46 -12.20
N THR A 652 -12.28 32.56 -12.94
CA THR A 652 -12.57 33.87 -12.36
C THR A 652 -13.92 33.83 -11.65
N THR A 653 -13.92 33.84 -10.33
CA THR A 653 -15.14 33.94 -9.53
C THR A 653 -15.44 35.40 -9.24
N ASP A 654 -16.64 35.85 -9.61
CA ASP A 654 -17.30 37.10 -9.23
C ASP A 654 -17.63 37.21 -7.72
N GLY A 655 -16.97 36.41 -6.88
CA GLY A 655 -17.26 36.27 -5.46
C GLY A 655 -18.43 35.33 -5.13
N THR A 656 -19.18 34.84 -6.13
CA THR A 656 -20.29 33.90 -5.91
C THR A 656 -19.94 32.49 -6.39
N ILE A 657 -19.90 31.53 -5.46
CA ILE A 657 -19.70 30.10 -5.77
C ILE A 657 -21.09 29.48 -5.94
N THR A 658 -21.53 29.31 -7.19
CA THR A 658 -22.74 28.53 -7.51
C THR A 658 -22.42 27.02 -7.50
N PRO A 659 -23.43 26.14 -7.33
CA PRO A 659 -23.23 24.68 -7.38
C PRO A 659 -22.49 24.22 -8.64
N ASP A 660 -22.88 24.72 -9.82
CA ASP A 660 -22.25 24.37 -11.09
C ASP A 660 -20.78 24.82 -11.15
N LYS A 661 -20.47 26.02 -10.62
CA LYS A 661 -19.09 26.52 -10.52
C LYS A 661 -18.27 25.66 -9.58
N LEU A 662 -18.83 25.24 -8.44
CA LEU A 662 -18.17 24.35 -7.48
C LEU A 662 -17.86 22.99 -8.10
N GLU A 663 -18.85 22.34 -8.73
CA GLU A 663 -18.63 21.06 -9.39
C GLU A 663 -17.56 21.18 -10.48
N ALA A 664 -17.62 22.22 -11.32
CA ALA A 664 -16.63 22.46 -12.36
C ALA A 664 -15.21 22.65 -11.79
N MET A 665 -15.07 23.36 -10.66
CA MET A 665 -13.79 23.54 -9.97
C MET A 665 -13.22 22.21 -9.47
N VAL A 666 -14.03 21.37 -8.81
CA VAL A 666 -13.57 20.07 -8.32
C VAL A 666 -13.36 19.08 -9.48
N ALA A 667 -14.16 19.15 -10.53
CA ALA A 667 -13.95 18.37 -11.76
C ALA A 667 -12.63 18.74 -12.44
N HIS A 668 -12.27 20.02 -12.50
CA HIS A 668 -10.98 20.48 -13.00
C HIS A 668 -9.82 19.88 -12.20
N LEU A 669 -9.94 19.88 -10.86
CA LEU A 669 -8.99 19.24 -9.95
C LEU A 669 -8.87 17.73 -10.24
N ALA A 670 -9.99 17.01 -10.30
CA ALA A 670 -10.05 15.58 -10.58
C ALA A 670 -9.48 15.23 -11.98
N ASN A 671 -9.68 16.09 -12.97
CA ASN A 671 -9.17 15.91 -14.33
C ASN A 671 -7.64 16.08 -14.43
N THR A 672 -6.99 16.59 -13.39
CA THR A 672 -5.51 16.60 -13.28
C THR A 672 -4.94 15.18 -13.37
N VAL A 673 -5.56 14.20 -12.70
CA VAL A 673 -5.18 12.78 -12.80
C VAL A 673 -5.45 12.24 -14.21
N THR A 674 -6.50 12.72 -14.89
CA THR A 674 -6.80 12.33 -16.28
C THR A 674 -5.70 12.77 -17.23
N LEU A 675 -5.20 14.00 -17.10
CA LEU A 675 -4.07 14.49 -17.89
C LEU A 675 -2.80 13.67 -17.63
N PHE A 676 -2.54 13.29 -16.38
CA PHE A 676 -1.41 12.43 -16.04
C PHE A 676 -1.50 11.04 -16.70
N TYR A 677 -2.70 10.46 -16.77
CA TYR A 677 -2.92 9.19 -17.49
C TYR A 677 -2.66 9.36 -18.99
N ILE A 678 -3.23 10.39 -19.61
CA ILE A 678 -3.02 10.68 -21.05
C ILE A 678 -1.52 10.84 -21.33
N TRP A 679 -0.81 11.59 -20.49
CA TRP A 679 0.63 11.79 -20.63
C TRP A 679 1.41 10.49 -20.47
N THR A 680 1.11 9.69 -19.45
CA THR A 680 1.76 8.38 -19.22
C THR A 680 1.58 7.45 -20.43
N PHE A 681 0.37 7.34 -20.97
CA PHE A 681 0.11 6.52 -22.16
C PHE A 681 0.77 7.09 -23.42
N THR A 682 0.89 8.40 -23.54
CA THR A 682 1.64 9.06 -24.62
C THR A 682 3.12 8.69 -24.55
N LEU A 683 3.74 8.74 -23.37
CA LEU A 683 5.13 8.34 -23.17
C LEU A 683 5.36 6.84 -23.39
N ILE A 684 4.41 5.98 -23.00
CA ILE A 684 4.44 4.55 -23.36
C ILE A 684 4.46 4.38 -24.89
N GLY A 685 3.61 5.12 -25.60
CA GLY A 685 3.58 5.12 -27.06
C GLY A 685 4.88 5.60 -27.70
N LEU A 686 5.44 6.73 -27.24
CA LEU A 686 6.71 7.26 -27.70
C LEU A 686 7.88 6.31 -27.41
N GLY A 687 7.89 5.65 -26.25
CA GLY A 687 8.88 4.62 -25.92
C GLY A 687 8.78 3.40 -26.84
N GLY A 688 7.56 2.98 -27.19
CA GLY A 688 7.33 1.93 -28.18
C GLY A 688 7.85 2.30 -29.58
N LEU A 689 7.65 3.55 -30.00
CA LEU A 689 8.19 4.09 -31.26
C LEU A 689 9.71 4.20 -31.24
N ALA A 690 10.30 4.64 -30.12
CA ALA A 690 11.75 4.68 -29.92
C ALA A 690 12.39 3.29 -30.07
N LEU A 691 11.75 2.25 -29.54
CA LEU A 691 12.19 0.86 -29.65
C LEU A 691 12.05 0.25 -31.07
N LEU A 692 11.38 0.95 -31.98
CA LEU A 692 11.30 0.60 -33.42
C LEU A 692 12.33 1.35 -34.26
N TYR A 693 13.06 2.31 -33.68
CA TYR A 693 14.06 3.08 -34.40
C TYR A 693 15.14 2.19 -35.02
N GLY A 694 15.49 2.45 -36.28
CA GLY A 694 16.49 1.67 -37.02
C GLY A 694 16.02 0.31 -37.53
N GLU A 695 14.79 -0.13 -37.23
CA GLU A 695 14.25 -1.37 -37.79
C GLU A 695 13.62 -1.13 -39.17
N PRO A 696 13.84 -2.01 -40.16
CA PRO A 696 13.23 -1.88 -41.48
C PRO A 696 11.70 -2.03 -41.37
N MET A 697 10.96 -1.12 -42.02
CA MET A 697 9.51 -1.24 -42.12
C MET A 697 9.15 -2.60 -42.73
N PRO A 698 8.21 -3.35 -42.14
CA PRO A 698 7.79 -4.61 -42.70
C PRO A 698 7.22 -4.38 -44.12
N ALA A 699 7.58 -5.25 -45.06
CA ALA A 699 7.01 -5.22 -46.40
C ALA A 699 5.47 -5.35 -46.29
N ARG A 700 4.72 -4.49 -47.01
CA ARG A 700 3.25 -4.60 -47.08
C ARG A 700 2.88 -6.00 -47.60
N THR A 701 2.47 -6.89 -46.70
CA THR A 701 1.88 -8.17 -47.08
C THR A 701 0.41 -7.96 -47.42
N SER A 702 -0.03 -8.45 -48.58
CA SER A 702 -1.41 -8.36 -49.08
C SER A 702 -2.43 -9.17 -48.25
N SER A 703 -2.00 -9.88 -47.20
CA SER A 703 -2.82 -10.74 -46.35
C SER A 703 -3.44 -10.03 -45.13
N ALA A 704 -3.48 -8.69 -45.11
CA ALA A 704 -4.21 -7.95 -44.08
C ALA A 704 -5.73 -8.07 -44.33
N GLY A 705 -6.28 -9.26 -44.08
CA GLY A 705 -7.72 -9.52 -44.09
C GLY A 705 -8.45 -8.72 -42.99
N ALA A 706 -9.76 -8.97 -42.85
CA ALA A 706 -10.67 -8.28 -41.93
C ALA A 706 -10.15 -8.07 -40.47
N ALA A 707 -9.18 -8.87 -40.01
CA ALA A 707 -8.48 -8.71 -38.73
C ALA A 707 -7.74 -7.36 -38.56
N ALA A 708 -7.30 -6.70 -39.64
CA ALA A 708 -6.56 -5.43 -39.55
C ALA A 708 -7.39 -4.26 -39.01
N TRP A 709 -8.72 -4.26 -39.25
CA TRP A 709 -9.64 -3.28 -38.67
C TRP A 709 -10.02 -3.61 -37.22
N GLY A 710 -9.93 -4.89 -36.82
CA GLY A 710 -10.21 -5.32 -35.45
C GLY A 710 -9.22 -4.79 -34.41
N TYR A 711 -7.97 -4.52 -34.78
CA TYR A 711 -6.95 -4.05 -33.83
C TYR A 711 -7.14 -2.59 -33.39
N PRO A 712 -7.37 -1.62 -34.29
CA PRO A 712 -7.77 -0.27 -33.88
C PRO A 712 -9.04 -0.28 -33.03
N VAL A 713 -10.04 -1.09 -33.38
CA VAL A 713 -11.29 -1.23 -32.60
C VAL A 713 -10.99 -1.75 -31.19
N LEU A 714 -10.18 -2.80 -31.04
CA LEU A 714 -9.80 -3.33 -29.73
C LEU A 714 -9.10 -2.28 -28.86
N LEU A 715 -8.16 -1.51 -29.44
CA LEU A 715 -7.47 -0.44 -28.73
C LEU A 715 -8.42 0.71 -28.38
N MET A 716 -9.36 1.07 -29.26
CA MET A 716 -10.40 2.08 -28.99
C MET A 716 -11.33 1.63 -27.87
N LEU A 717 -11.73 0.35 -27.83
CA LEU A 717 -12.57 -0.22 -26.77
C LEU A 717 -11.84 -0.32 -25.41
N THR A 718 -10.51 -0.34 -25.42
CA THR A 718 -9.70 -0.37 -24.19
C THR A 718 -9.80 0.96 -23.42
N ILE A 719 -9.97 2.09 -24.12
CA ILE A 719 -10.07 3.42 -23.50
C ILE A 719 -11.29 3.57 -22.57
N PRO A 720 -12.55 3.35 -23.01
CA PRO A 720 -13.70 3.46 -22.12
C PRO A 720 -13.65 2.43 -20.98
N LEU A 721 -13.05 1.26 -21.20
CA LEU A 721 -12.82 0.27 -20.14
C LEU A 721 -11.85 0.80 -19.07
N ILE A 722 -10.72 1.39 -19.47
CA ILE A 722 -9.77 2.06 -18.57
C ILE A 722 -10.48 3.19 -17.80
N VAL A 723 -11.26 4.01 -18.49
CA VAL A 723 -11.96 5.14 -17.85
C VAL A 723 -12.91 4.65 -16.77
N LYS A 724 -13.78 3.69 -17.11
CA LYS A 724 -14.82 3.19 -16.21
C LYS A 724 -14.28 2.38 -15.04
N THR A 725 -13.30 1.51 -15.29
CA THR A 725 -12.83 0.53 -14.28
C THR A 725 -11.67 1.03 -13.44
N ASN A 726 -10.93 2.04 -13.92
CA ASN A 726 -9.70 2.49 -13.28
C ASN A 726 -9.69 4.01 -13.07
N LEU A 727 -9.75 4.84 -14.12
CA LEU A 727 -9.55 6.30 -13.98
C LEU A 727 -10.65 7.00 -13.16
N ASN A 728 -11.88 6.51 -13.20
CA ASN A 728 -12.96 7.10 -12.40
C ASN A 728 -12.80 6.87 -10.89
N ILE A 729 -11.95 5.94 -10.47
CA ILE A 729 -11.66 5.68 -9.05
C ILE A 729 -10.96 6.89 -8.40
N PRO A 730 -9.74 7.30 -8.81
CA PRO A 730 -9.08 8.47 -8.23
C PRO A 730 -9.90 9.75 -8.40
N ARG A 731 -10.65 9.88 -9.50
CA ARG A 731 -11.53 11.03 -9.72
C ARG A 731 -12.64 11.10 -8.68
N ALA A 732 -13.32 9.98 -8.42
CA ALA A 732 -14.37 9.91 -7.40
C ALA A 732 -13.84 10.26 -6.01
N ASP A 733 -12.62 9.80 -5.71
CA ASP A 733 -12.01 10.04 -4.41
C ASP A 733 -11.66 11.51 -4.16
N ILE A 734 -11.14 12.19 -5.19
CA ILE A 734 -10.92 13.64 -5.14
C ILE A 734 -12.22 14.38 -4.81
N PHE A 735 -13.35 14.00 -5.43
CA PHE A 735 -14.66 14.58 -5.08
C PHE A 735 -15.03 14.34 -3.61
N ALA A 736 -14.89 13.10 -3.12
CA ALA A 736 -15.19 12.74 -1.74
C ALA A 736 -14.31 13.49 -0.73
N LYS A 737 -13.00 13.62 -1.01
CA LYS A 737 -12.06 14.37 -0.16
C LYS A 737 -12.39 15.86 -0.13
N GLN A 738 -12.71 16.47 -1.28
CA GLN A 738 -13.10 17.88 -1.31
C GLN A 738 -14.42 18.12 -0.55
N ALA A 739 -15.37 17.18 -0.60
CA ALA A 739 -16.61 17.25 0.17
C ALA A 739 -16.35 17.38 1.68
N GLN A 740 -15.35 16.69 2.21
CA GLN A 740 -15.00 16.72 3.64
C GLN A 740 -14.61 18.12 4.14
N ALA A 741 -14.00 18.96 3.30
CA ALA A 741 -13.67 20.34 3.67
C ALA A 741 -14.94 21.19 3.90
N TYR A 742 -15.97 20.96 3.08
CA TYR A 742 -17.28 21.60 3.21
C TYR A 742 -18.06 21.06 4.42
N GLU A 743 -17.96 19.75 4.71
CA GLU A 743 -18.53 19.16 5.92
C GLU A 743 -17.96 19.79 7.20
N ASN A 744 -16.63 19.94 7.27
CA ASN A 744 -15.95 20.56 8.40
C ASN A 744 -16.40 22.01 8.62
N SER A 745 -16.77 22.69 7.53
CA SER A 745 -17.31 24.05 7.52
C SER A 745 -18.83 24.12 7.65
N ARG A 746 -19.51 22.97 7.83
CA ARG A 746 -20.98 22.82 7.90
C ARG A 746 -21.73 23.33 6.66
N GLN A 747 -21.07 23.36 5.50
CA GLN A 747 -21.67 23.73 4.22
C GLN A 747 -22.26 22.47 3.56
N TRP A 748 -23.41 22.03 4.07
CA TRP A 748 -23.99 20.73 3.74
C TRP A 748 -24.36 20.58 2.25
N ASP A 749 -24.95 21.59 1.62
CA ASP A 749 -25.39 21.51 0.22
C ASP A 749 -24.21 21.28 -0.74
N ALA A 750 -23.08 21.94 -0.48
CA ALA A 750 -21.84 21.75 -1.21
C ALA A 750 -21.27 20.33 -0.99
N ALA A 751 -21.27 19.85 0.26
CA ALA A 751 -20.83 18.49 0.58
C ALA A 751 -21.71 17.42 -0.10
N ILE A 752 -23.03 17.60 -0.10
CA ILE A 752 -24.00 16.70 -0.74
C ILE A 752 -23.74 16.62 -2.25
N LEU A 753 -23.56 17.77 -2.91
CA LEU A 753 -23.26 17.84 -4.35
C LEU A 753 -22.02 17.01 -4.70
N LEU A 754 -20.93 17.21 -3.96
CA LEU A 754 -19.65 16.55 -4.24
C LEU A 754 -19.69 15.05 -3.93
N HIS A 755 -20.35 14.62 -2.84
CA HIS A 755 -20.53 13.19 -2.54
C HIS A 755 -21.41 12.48 -3.56
N ARG A 756 -22.49 13.12 -4.04
CA ARG A 756 -23.29 12.59 -5.15
C ARG A 756 -22.43 12.39 -6.39
N ARG A 757 -21.55 13.36 -6.69
CA ARG A 757 -20.66 13.25 -7.84
C ARG A 757 -19.63 12.12 -7.72
N ALA A 758 -19.08 11.90 -6.52
CA ALA A 758 -18.23 10.74 -6.24
C ALA A 758 -18.99 9.43 -6.47
N LEU A 759 -20.25 9.36 -6.04
CA LEU A 759 -21.12 8.21 -6.22
C LEU A 759 -21.47 7.96 -7.70
N ASP A 760 -21.75 8.99 -8.50
CA ASP A 760 -21.99 8.84 -9.95
C ASP A 760 -20.80 8.19 -10.68
N LEU A 761 -19.58 8.52 -10.24
CA LEU A 761 -18.35 7.98 -10.81
C LEU A 761 -18.09 6.53 -10.34
N GLN A 762 -18.52 6.17 -9.13
CA GLN A 762 -18.38 4.85 -8.50
C GLN A 762 -19.68 4.44 -7.78
N PRO A 763 -20.72 4.02 -8.53
CA PRO A 763 -22.11 3.87 -8.03
C PRO A 763 -22.33 2.68 -7.08
N HIS A 764 -21.26 2.01 -6.70
CA HIS A 764 -21.31 0.81 -5.88
C HIS A 764 -20.19 0.79 -4.83
N GLN A 765 -19.64 1.96 -4.50
CA GLN A 765 -18.66 2.10 -3.44
C GLN A 765 -19.42 2.42 -2.15
N ASP A 766 -19.54 1.42 -1.29
CA ASP A 766 -20.23 1.48 0.01
C ASP A 766 -19.80 2.68 0.88
N ARG A 767 -18.51 3.02 0.91
CA ARG A 767 -17.99 4.19 1.64
C ARG A 767 -18.58 5.52 1.16
N TYR A 768 -18.86 5.69 -0.14
CA TYR A 768 -19.44 6.94 -0.65
C TYR A 768 -20.91 7.06 -0.27
N PHE A 769 -21.66 5.95 -0.26
CA PHE A 769 -23.00 5.93 0.33
C PHE A 769 -22.94 6.29 1.83
N LEU A 770 -22.05 5.66 2.60
CA LEU A 770 -21.90 5.93 4.03
C LEU A 770 -21.61 7.42 4.31
N ASN A 771 -20.69 8.03 3.56
CA ASN A 771 -20.37 9.44 3.71
C ASN A 771 -21.57 10.33 3.38
N LEU A 772 -22.26 10.08 2.26
CA LEU A 772 -23.44 10.84 1.85
C LEU A 772 -24.58 10.74 2.87
N GLY A 773 -24.86 9.54 3.39
CA GLY A 773 -25.88 9.32 4.41
C GLY A 773 -25.60 10.08 5.71
N ARG A 774 -24.33 10.11 6.15
CA ARG A 774 -23.90 10.91 7.31
C ARG A 774 -24.09 12.41 7.09
N VAL A 775 -23.81 12.91 5.88
CA VAL A 775 -24.02 14.33 5.54
C VAL A 775 -25.50 14.67 5.53
N TYR A 776 -26.37 13.81 4.99
CA TYR A 776 -27.82 14.00 5.06
C TYR A 776 -28.34 14.04 6.50
N LEU A 777 -27.88 13.13 7.36
CA LEU A 777 -28.24 13.15 8.77
C LEU A 777 -27.82 14.48 9.45
N ASN A 778 -26.60 14.94 9.22
CA ASN A 778 -26.13 16.22 9.77
C ASN A 778 -26.94 17.42 9.24
N ARG A 779 -27.32 17.40 7.96
CA ARG A 779 -28.21 18.42 7.38
C ARG A 779 -29.58 18.40 8.05
N ALA A 780 -30.17 17.22 8.25
CA ALA A 780 -31.46 17.08 8.93
C ALA A 780 -31.42 17.62 10.37
N GLN A 781 -30.37 17.27 11.13
CA GLN A 781 -30.20 17.72 12.52
C GLN A 781 -30.03 19.23 12.67
N THR A 782 -29.53 19.91 11.64
CA THR A 782 -29.31 21.36 11.64
C THR A 782 -30.41 22.15 10.97
N SER A 783 -31.37 21.50 10.29
CA SER A 783 -32.46 22.19 9.61
C SER A 783 -33.55 22.65 10.60
N PRO A 784 -33.95 23.95 10.55
CA PRO A 784 -35.06 24.46 11.33
C PRO A 784 -36.43 24.05 10.76
N ASP A 785 -36.52 23.69 9.48
CA ASP A 785 -37.77 23.30 8.82
C ASP A 785 -38.07 21.80 9.03
N PRO A 786 -39.19 21.44 9.68
CA PRO A 786 -39.59 20.04 9.86
C PRO A 786 -39.75 19.24 8.56
N ASN A 787 -40.21 19.87 7.47
CA ASN A 787 -40.41 19.16 6.20
C ASN A 787 -39.07 18.83 5.52
N GLU A 788 -38.16 19.80 5.53
CA GLU A 788 -36.79 19.62 5.04
C GLU A 788 -36.07 18.54 5.87
N ARG A 789 -36.21 18.58 7.21
CA ARG A 789 -35.66 17.57 8.12
C ARG A 789 -36.15 16.17 7.77
N GLN A 790 -37.46 15.99 7.60
CA GLN A 790 -38.04 14.69 7.24
C GLN A 790 -37.50 14.18 5.91
N THR A 791 -37.38 15.06 4.91
CA THR A 791 -36.84 14.73 3.59
C THR A 791 -35.41 14.22 3.68
N TYR A 792 -34.54 14.92 4.42
CA TYR A 792 -33.14 14.49 4.56
C TYR A 792 -32.97 13.24 5.42
N LEU A 793 -33.87 12.98 6.37
CA LEU A 793 -33.86 11.72 7.14
C LEU A 793 -34.21 10.52 6.24
N GLN A 794 -35.20 10.67 5.37
CA GLN A 794 -35.53 9.66 4.36
C GLN A 794 -34.37 9.43 3.39
N LEU A 795 -33.78 10.51 2.85
CA LEU A 795 -32.61 10.42 1.97
C LEU A 795 -31.40 9.76 2.68
N ALA A 796 -31.22 10.01 3.97
CA ALA A 796 -30.19 9.36 4.76
C ALA A 796 -30.47 7.86 4.94
N GLU A 797 -31.73 7.47 5.20
CA GLU A 797 -32.14 6.07 5.33
C GLU A 797 -31.88 5.31 4.03
N ASP A 798 -32.41 5.80 2.90
CA ASP A 798 -32.27 5.18 1.58
C ASP A 798 -30.80 4.90 1.22
N VAL A 799 -29.94 5.90 1.45
CA VAL A 799 -28.51 5.83 1.11
C VAL A 799 -27.74 4.92 2.06
N LEU A 800 -28.05 4.93 3.36
CA LEU A 800 -27.39 4.04 4.32
C LEU A 800 -27.87 2.59 4.17
N GLU A 801 -29.12 2.36 3.78
CA GLU A 801 -29.62 1.04 3.41
C GLU A 801 -28.89 0.51 2.17
N GLU A 802 -28.69 1.32 1.14
CA GLU A 802 -27.91 0.94 -0.03
C GLU A 802 -26.44 0.62 0.32
N ALA A 803 -25.85 1.36 1.28
CA ALA A 803 -24.51 1.05 1.81
C ALA A 803 -24.48 -0.34 2.48
N ALA A 804 -25.47 -0.61 3.34
CA ALA A 804 -25.61 -1.90 4.02
C ALA A 804 -25.90 -3.06 3.04
N GLN A 805 -26.70 -2.84 2.00
CA GLN A 805 -26.98 -3.83 0.96
C GLN A 805 -25.74 -4.10 0.10
N THR A 806 -24.95 -3.07 -0.22
CA THR A 806 -23.71 -3.20 -1.00
C THR A 806 -22.65 -4.00 -0.24
N ASN A 807 -22.57 -3.85 1.08
CA ASN A 807 -21.60 -4.54 1.93
C ASN A 807 -22.20 -4.97 3.28
N PRO A 808 -23.01 -6.04 3.31
CA PRO A 808 -23.80 -6.41 4.48
C PRO A 808 -22.97 -6.92 5.66
N LEU A 809 -21.70 -7.27 5.45
CA LEU A 809 -20.80 -7.75 6.50
C LEU A 809 -20.01 -6.62 7.16
N ASN A 810 -20.16 -5.37 6.73
CA ASN A 810 -19.54 -4.24 7.39
C ASN A 810 -20.42 -3.73 8.52
N MET A 811 -19.97 -3.94 9.77
CA MET A 811 -20.67 -3.49 10.98
C MET A 811 -20.96 -1.98 11.01
N ASP A 812 -20.12 -1.16 10.37
CA ASP A 812 -20.27 0.30 10.39
C ASP A 812 -21.56 0.74 9.69
N HIS A 813 -22.00 0.05 8.64
CA HIS A 813 -23.23 0.42 7.92
C HIS A 813 -24.45 0.25 8.80
N TRP A 814 -24.55 -0.87 9.52
CA TRP A 814 -25.61 -1.13 10.49
C TRP A 814 -25.55 -0.18 11.69
N ARG A 815 -24.35 0.10 12.21
CA ARG A 815 -24.17 1.10 13.28
C ARG A 815 -24.68 2.49 12.87
N ASN A 816 -24.43 2.90 11.63
CA ASN A 816 -24.87 4.21 11.13
C ASN A 816 -26.39 4.25 10.90
N LEU A 817 -27.01 3.18 10.41
CA LEU A 817 -28.48 3.06 10.36
C LEU A 817 -29.11 3.14 11.75
N ALA A 818 -28.51 2.47 12.74
CA ALA A 818 -28.95 2.55 14.13
C ALA A 818 -28.84 3.99 14.69
N SER A 819 -27.73 4.66 14.38
CA SER A 819 -27.48 6.05 14.77
C SER A 819 -28.46 7.03 14.11
N LEU A 820 -28.78 6.82 12.83
CA LEU A 820 -29.80 7.58 12.09
C LEU A 820 -31.16 7.47 12.77
N HIS A 821 -31.66 6.26 13.02
CA HIS A 821 -32.99 6.08 13.60
C HIS A 821 -33.07 6.56 15.05
N ARG A 822 -31.99 6.41 15.83
CA ARG A 822 -31.90 7.01 17.16
C ARG A 822 -32.01 8.53 17.08
N ALA A 823 -31.31 9.18 16.15
CA ALA A 823 -31.40 10.62 15.95
C ALA A 823 -32.80 11.04 15.47
N TRP A 824 -33.41 10.27 14.56
CA TRP A 824 -34.77 10.50 14.06
C TRP A 824 -35.79 10.47 15.19
N ALA A 825 -35.73 9.45 16.05
CA ALA A 825 -36.60 9.31 17.21
C ALA A 825 -36.52 10.51 18.18
N ARG A 826 -35.36 11.15 18.32
CA ARG A 826 -35.21 12.35 19.16
C ARG A 826 -35.85 13.59 18.55
N MET A 827 -35.99 13.63 17.22
CA MET A 827 -36.60 14.74 16.48
C MET A 827 -38.08 14.54 16.20
N GLU A 828 -38.58 13.31 16.36
CA GLU A 828 -39.97 12.92 16.14
C GLU A 828 -40.86 13.27 17.34
N THR A 829 -42.01 13.90 17.05
CA THR A 829 -42.99 14.32 18.06
C THR A 829 -44.12 13.31 18.21
N ASN A 830 -44.43 12.54 17.16
CA ASN A 830 -45.43 11.48 17.22
C ASN A 830 -44.89 10.28 18.03
N PRO A 831 -45.54 9.92 19.16
CA PRO A 831 -45.08 8.82 20.01
C PRO A 831 -44.98 7.46 19.29
N GLU A 832 -45.89 7.18 18.36
CA GLU A 832 -45.91 5.91 17.62
C GLU A 832 -44.73 5.81 16.66
N LEU A 833 -44.49 6.85 15.85
CA LEU A 833 -43.35 6.91 14.93
C LEU A 833 -42.02 6.94 15.68
N ARG A 834 -41.97 7.66 16.80
CA ARG A 834 -40.81 7.65 17.69
C ARG A 834 -40.51 6.23 18.20
N ALA A 835 -41.53 5.50 18.66
CA ALA A 835 -41.35 4.11 19.10
C ALA A 835 -40.88 3.19 17.95
N GLN A 836 -41.40 3.38 16.74
CA GLN A 836 -40.95 2.62 15.56
C GLN A 836 -39.48 2.87 15.23
N HIS A 837 -39.03 4.13 15.22
CA HIS A 837 -37.61 4.43 14.98
C HIS A 837 -36.70 3.91 16.10
N LEU A 838 -37.15 3.96 17.36
CA LEU A 838 -36.42 3.36 18.47
C LEU A 838 -36.28 1.84 18.31
N ALA A 839 -37.32 1.15 17.84
CA ALA A 839 -37.27 -0.28 17.56
C ALA A 839 -36.32 -0.60 16.39
N LYS A 840 -36.37 0.17 15.29
CA LYS A 840 -35.40 0.04 14.18
C LYS A 840 -33.96 0.26 14.66
N ALA A 841 -33.72 1.25 15.51
CA ALA A 841 -32.39 1.51 16.06
C ALA A 841 -31.88 0.30 16.88
N ASP A 842 -32.73 -0.29 17.70
CA ASP A 842 -32.41 -1.49 18.49
C ASP A 842 -32.05 -2.69 17.58
N GLU A 843 -32.87 -2.95 16.54
CA GLU A 843 -32.63 -3.99 15.54
C GLU A 843 -31.28 -3.80 14.82
N TYR A 844 -30.96 -2.58 14.41
CA TYR A 844 -29.70 -2.30 13.70
C TYR A 844 -28.47 -2.36 14.60
N TYR A 845 -28.56 -1.99 15.89
CA TYR A 845 -27.48 -2.24 16.84
C TYR A 845 -27.26 -3.74 17.06
N GLN A 846 -28.34 -4.52 17.15
CA GLN A 846 -28.25 -5.98 17.24
C GLN A 846 -27.51 -6.56 16.02
N LYS A 847 -27.90 -6.18 14.79
CA LYS A 847 -27.20 -6.60 13.57
C LYS A 847 -25.71 -6.21 13.56
N ALA A 848 -25.38 -5.01 14.00
CA ALA A 848 -23.98 -4.57 14.09
C ALA A 848 -23.18 -5.45 15.08
N LEU A 849 -23.78 -5.83 16.20
CA LEU A 849 -23.17 -6.69 17.23
C LEU A 849 -23.09 -8.17 16.82
N GLU A 850 -24.01 -8.67 15.99
CA GLU A 850 -23.88 -10.00 15.37
C GLU A 850 -22.61 -10.11 14.50
N LEU A 851 -22.18 -8.99 13.91
CA LEU A 851 -20.95 -8.89 13.12
C LEU A 851 -19.71 -8.58 13.97
N ALA A 852 -19.87 -7.87 15.09
CA ALA A 852 -18.76 -7.44 15.94
C ALA A 852 -19.10 -7.55 17.45
N PRO A 853 -19.29 -8.77 17.98
CA PRO A 853 -19.76 -8.99 19.34
C PRO A 853 -18.76 -8.53 20.41
N ASN A 854 -17.48 -8.46 20.06
CA ASN A 854 -16.39 -8.05 20.95
C ASN A 854 -16.09 -6.54 20.89
N ASN A 855 -16.97 -5.73 20.30
CA ASN A 855 -16.78 -4.29 20.17
C ASN A 855 -17.48 -3.52 21.30
N ALA A 856 -16.71 -3.11 22.32
CA ALA A 856 -17.23 -2.33 23.46
C ALA A 856 -17.90 -1.00 23.06
N SER A 857 -17.46 -0.38 21.95
CA SER A 857 -18.06 0.84 21.38
C SER A 857 -19.50 0.63 20.94
N LEU A 858 -19.81 -0.50 20.29
CA LEU A 858 -21.17 -0.83 19.88
C LEU A 858 -22.07 -1.14 21.08
N TRP A 859 -21.56 -1.86 22.09
CA TRP A 859 -22.30 -2.11 23.33
C TRP A 859 -22.64 -0.82 24.07
N ASN A 860 -21.72 0.14 24.11
CA ASN A 860 -21.98 1.47 24.69
C ASN A 860 -23.05 2.24 23.92
N ASP A 861 -23.00 2.26 22.58
CA ASP A 861 -24.02 2.93 21.78
C ASP A 861 -25.41 2.33 22.04
N TRP A 862 -25.49 1.00 22.16
CA TRP A 862 -26.73 0.28 22.41
C TRP A 862 -27.25 0.43 23.86
N ALA A 863 -26.35 0.48 24.84
CA ALA A 863 -26.67 0.81 26.22
C ALA A 863 -27.20 2.25 26.34
N SER A 864 -26.59 3.18 25.61
CA SER A 864 -26.99 4.57 25.57
C SER A 864 -28.40 4.76 24.97
N LEU A 865 -28.77 3.95 23.97
CA LEU A 865 -30.15 3.88 23.46
C LEU A 865 -31.13 3.38 24.56
N ALA A 866 -30.78 2.31 25.29
CA ALA A 866 -31.63 1.78 26.36
C ALA A 866 -31.84 2.78 27.51
N LEU A 867 -30.80 3.53 27.89
CA LEU A 867 -30.91 4.62 28.87
C LEU A 867 -31.85 5.74 28.42
N GLU A 868 -31.90 6.04 27.12
CA GLU A 868 -32.83 7.04 26.56
C GLU A 868 -34.28 6.55 26.54
N GLN A 869 -34.49 5.25 26.41
CA GLN A 869 -35.80 4.61 26.50
C GLN A 869 -36.27 4.42 27.95
N GLY A 870 -35.39 4.62 28.94
CA GLY A 870 -35.65 4.32 30.35
C GLY A 870 -35.62 2.82 30.68
N ASN A 871 -35.14 1.98 29.76
CA ASN A 871 -34.98 0.54 30.00
C ASN A 871 -33.68 0.27 30.77
N LEU A 872 -33.72 0.54 32.07
CA LEU A 872 -32.55 0.48 32.95
C LEU A 872 -31.95 -0.93 33.06
N GLU A 873 -32.77 -1.99 32.99
CA GLU A 873 -32.29 -3.37 33.07
C GLU A 873 -31.39 -3.72 31.89
N GLN A 874 -31.87 -3.52 30.66
CA GLN A 874 -31.09 -3.76 29.44
C GLN A 874 -29.87 -2.83 29.34
N ALA A 875 -30.03 -1.57 29.77
CA ALA A 875 -28.90 -0.63 29.81
C ALA A 875 -27.76 -1.16 30.69
N TYR A 876 -28.09 -1.64 31.89
CA TYR A 876 -27.09 -2.18 32.81
C TYR A 876 -26.41 -3.43 32.26
N GLU A 877 -27.18 -4.39 31.71
CA GLU A 877 -26.65 -5.59 31.07
C GLU A 877 -25.63 -5.24 29.97
N ARG A 878 -25.99 -4.34 29.05
CA ARG A 878 -25.13 -3.89 27.95
C ARG A 878 -23.88 -3.15 28.46
N ILE A 879 -24.00 -2.36 29.54
CA ILE A 879 -22.85 -1.72 30.21
C ILE A 879 -21.91 -2.76 30.82
N GLN A 880 -22.44 -3.77 31.51
CA GLN A 880 -21.63 -4.85 32.09
C GLN A 880 -20.89 -5.64 31.01
N HIS A 881 -21.55 -5.93 29.87
CA HIS A 881 -20.89 -6.54 28.72
C HIS A 881 -19.76 -5.67 28.17
N SER A 882 -19.98 -4.37 27.99
CA SER A 882 -18.94 -3.43 27.57
C SER A 882 -17.73 -3.41 28.53
N LEU A 883 -17.99 -3.37 29.85
CA LEU A 883 -16.94 -3.44 30.88
C LEU A 883 -16.16 -4.76 30.85
N SER A 884 -16.83 -5.88 30.52
CA SER A 884 -16.16 -7.18 30.40
C SER A 884 -15.19 -7.26 29.21
N LEU A 885 -15.42 -6.44 28.17
CA LEU A 885 -14.58 -6.35 26.97
C LEU A 885 -13.43 -5.34 27.15
N ASP A 886 -13.76 -4.13 27.62
CA ASP A 886 -12.79 -3.06 27.89
C ASP A 886 -13.16 -2.27 29.16
N ASP A 887 -12.54 -2.66 30.27
CA ASP A 887 -12.64 -2.01 31.57
C ASP A 887 -11.90 -0.67 31.67
N ARG A 888 -11.20 -0.25 30.59
CA ARG A 888 -10.50 1.04 30.48
C ARG A 888 -11.22 2.01 29.56
N PHE A 889 -12.41 1.67 29.06
CA PHE A 889 -13.18 2.57 28.21
C PHE A 889 -13.96 3.58 29.05
N ASP A 890 -13.48 4.83 29.07
CA ASP A 890 -14.05 5.94 29.82
C ASP A 890 -15.55 6.17 29.52
N GLN A 891 -15.96 6.05 28.25
CA GLN A 891 -17.36 6.22 27.86
C GLN A 891 -18.29 5.19 28.54
N THR A 892 -17.80 3.98 28.83
CA THR A 892 -18.60 2.96 29.53
C THR A 892 -18.93 3.39 30.95
N TYR A 893 -17.99 4.03 31.64
CA TYR A 893 -18.21 4.57 32.99
C TYR A 893 -19.08 5.82 32.99
N VAL A 894 -19.06 6.63 31.92
CA VAL A 894 -20.03 7.72 31.73
C VAL A 894 -21.45 7.16 31.67
N LEU A 895 -21.67 6.08 30.91
CA LEU A 895 -22.97 5.42 30.82
C LEU A 895 -23.38 4.78 32.15
N LEU A 896 -22.44 4.17 32.88
CA LEU A 896 -22.69 3.63 34.22
C LEU A 896 -23.08 4.73 35.23
N GLY A 897 -22.41 5.88 35.17
CA GLY A 897 -22.78 7.06 35.98
C GLY A 897 -24.20 7.54 35.66
N SER A 898 -24.53 7.61 34.38
CA SER A 898 -25.87 8.01 33.91
C SER A 898 -26.95 7.01 34.33
N TYR A 899 -26.65 5.72 34.30
CA TYR A 899 -27.51 4.64 34.81
C TYR A 899 -27.83 4.82 36.32
N TYR A 900 -26.82 5.09 37.15
CA TYR A 900 -27.03 5.32 38.58
C TYR A 900 -27.73 6.64 38.86
N ALA A 901 -27.41 7.70 38.11
CA ALA A 901 -28.07 8.99 38.20
C ALA A 901 -29.58 8.90 37.92
N GLN A 902 -30.01 8.13 36.91
CA GLN A 902 -31.44 7.90 36.63
C GLN A 902 -32.18 7.16 37.77
N GLN A 903 -31.45 6.41 38.59
CA GLN A 903 -31.99 5.77 39.81
C GLN A 903 -31.87 6.65 41.06
N ASN A 904 -31.38 7.89 40.95
CA ASN A 904 -31.03 8.77 42.07
C ASN A 904 -29.96 8.20 43.03
N LYS A 905 -29.13 7.27 42.55
CA LYS A 905 -27.98 6.69 43.27
C LYS A 905 -26.74 7.54 43.04
N TRP A 906 -26.71 8.72 43.65
CA TRP A 906 -25.74 9.77 43.32
C TRP A 906 -24.31 9.46 43.77
N GLU A 907 -24.13 8.69 44.85
CA GLU A 907 -22.81 8.24 45.30
C GLU A 907 -22.18 7.31 44.26
N GLU A 908 -22.90 6.27 43.83
CA GLU A 908 -22.43 5.34 42.80
C GLU A 908 -22.22 6.05 41.45
N ALA A 909 -23.06 7.02 41.11
CA ALA A 909 -22.87 7.88 39.94
C ALA A 909 -21.57 8.69 40.02
N ARG A 910 -21.28 9.30 41.18
CA ARG A 910 -20.02 10.03 41.43
C ARG A 910 -18.81 9.13 41.22
N GLU A 911 -18.82 7.93 41.79
CA GLU A 911 -17.72 6.97 41.65
C GLU A 911 -17.47 6.58 40.19
N ALA A 912 -18.55 6.30 39.44
CA ALA A 912 -18.46 5.96 38.02
C ALA A 912 -17.94 7.13 37.17
N TYR A 913 -18.49 8.34 37.33
CA TYR A 913 -18.01 9.52 36.60
C TYR A 913 -16.57 9.86 36.96
N ARG A 914 -16.18 9.75 38.24
CA ARG A 914 -14.78 9.95 38.66
C ARG A 914 -13.87 8.95 37.96
N LYS A 915 -14.25 7.68 37.90
CA LYS A 915 -13.49 6.66 37.17
C LYS A 915 -13.32 7.00 35.68
N ALA A 916 -14.37 7.52 35.04
CA ALA A 916 -14.27 8.00 33.65
C ALA A 916 -13.25 9.14 33.50
N THR A 917 -13.25 10.11 34.42
CA THR A 917 -12.27 11.22 34.41
C THR A 917 -10.84 10.78 34.71
N GLU A 918 -10.65 9.73 35.53
CA GLU A 918 -9.34 9.12 35.79
C GLU A 918 -8.78 8.42 34.53
N LEU A 919 -9.65 7.70 33.80
CA LEU A 919 -9.28 7.01 32.56
C LEU A 919 -9.01 7.98 31.41
N ASN A 920 -9.81 9.03 31.30
CA ASN A 920 -9.66 10.07 30.29
C ASN A 920 -9.94 11.47 30.87
N PRO A 921 -8.89 12.18 31.31
CA PRO A 921 -9.02 13.53 31.86
C PRO A 921 -9.57 14.56 30.86
N ARG A 922 -9.64 14.24 29.56
CA ARG A 922 -10.19 15.11 28.51
C ARG A 922 -11.66 14.79 28.15
N ASN A 923 -12.32 13.85 28.84
CA ASN A 923 -13.73 13.55 28.60
C ASN A 923 -14.63 14.60 29.28
N ILE A 924 -15.22 15.50 28.50
CA ILE A 924 -16.08 16.59 28.99
C ILE A 924 -17.39 16.05 29.58
N GLU A 925 -17.96 14.99 28.99
CA GLU A 925 -19.21 14.38 29.46
C GLU A 925 -19.02 13.78 30.86
N ALA A 926 -17.87 13.15 31.10
CA ALA A 926 -17.50 12.63 32.42
C ALA A 926 -17.39 13.73 33.48
N TRP A 927 -16.70 14.84 33.17
CA TRP A 927 -16.59 15.99 34.08
C TRP A 927 -17.94 16.66 34.34
N SER A 928 -18.77 16.78 33.31
CA SER A 928 -20.12 17.34 33.45
C SER A 928 -21.00 16.46 34.35
N GLY A 929 -20.99 15.14 34.12
CA GLY A 929 -21.69 14.16 34.94
C GLY A 929 -21.23 14.17 36.40
N LEU A 930 -19.91 14.24 36.63
CA LEU A 930 -19.33 14.36 37.96
C LEU A 930 -19.81 15.65 38.65
N GLY A 931 -19.80 16.79 37.95
CA GLY A 931 -20.28 18.05 38.51
C GLY A 931 -21.75 18.02 38.91
N VAL A 932 -22.59 17.32 38.14
CA VAL A 932 -24.01 17.11 38.49
C VAL A 932 -24.13 16.21 39.74
N ALA A 933 -23.38 15.11 39.79
CA ALA A 933 -23.41 14.20 40.94
C ALA A 933 -22.94 14.89 42.23
N GLU A 934 -21.83 15.63 42.19
CA GLU A 934 -21.30 16.39 43.34
C GLU A 934 -22.31 17.42 43.86
N ARG A 935 -22.96 18.18 42.95
CA ARG A 935 -24.01 19.14 43.34
C ARG A 935 -25.19 18.42 44.01
N ARG A 936 -25.62 17.26 43.49
CA ARG A 936 -26.72 16.46 44.07
C ARG A 936 -26.39 15.88 45.44
N LEU A 937 -25.12 15.61 45.71
CA LEU A 937 -24.61 15.18 47.01
C LEU A 937 -24.35 16.36 47.97
N GLY A 938 -24.60 17.60 47.56
CA GLY A 938 -24.39 18.81 48.36
C GLY A 938 -22.95 19.35 48.35
N ASN A 939 -22.04 18.73 47.59
CA ASN A 939 -20.66 19.19 47.43
C ASN A 939 -20.54 20.21 46.29
N VAL A 940 -21.07 21.41 46.51
CA VAL A 940 -21.09 22.49 45.50
C VAL A 940 -19.67 22.89 45.06
N GLN A 941 -18.69 22.85 45.97
CA GLN A 941 -17.28 23.12 45.63
C GLN A 941 -16.70 22.08 44.67
N GLY A 942 -16.96 20.79 44.90
CA GLY A 942 -16.58 19.72 43.97
C GLY A 942 -17.22 19.91 42.58
N ALA A 943 -18.48 20.33 42.54
CA ALA A 943 -19.18 20.61 41.29
C ALA A 943 -18.56 21.78 40.50
N ILE A 944 -18.13 22.85 41.19
CA ILE A 944 -17.40 23.96 40.57
C ILE A 944 -16.08 23.47 39.97
N GLN A 945 -15.29 22.71 40.73
CA GLN A 945 -14.01 22.17 40.26
C GLN A 945 -14.17 21.30 39.01
N ALA A 946 -15.18 20.42 38.98
CA ALA A 946 -15.46 19.59 37.81
C ALA A 946 -15.83 20.42 36.57
N ASN A 947 -16.63 21.48 36.71
CA ASN A 947 -16.96 22.37 35.59
C ASN A 947 -15.77 23.24 35.14
N LEU A 948 -14.89 23.66 36.06
CA LEU A 948 -13.64 24.34 35.70
C LEU A 948 -12.73 23.42 34.87
N LYS A 949 -12.61 22.15 35.25
CA LYS A 949 -11.90 21.13 34.44
C LYS A 949 -12.52 20.95 33.06
N ALA A 950 -13.85 20.95 32.95
CA ALA A 950 -14.52 20.93 31.65
C ALA A 950 -14.19 22.18 30.79
N LEU A 951 -14.08 23.36 31.40
CA LEU A 951 -13.65 24.60 30.69
C LEU A 951 -12.18 24.61 30.30
N GLU A 952 -11.29 23.96 31.06
CA GLU A 952 -9.88 23.77 30.63
C GLU A 952 -9.81 23.03 29.28
N ILE A 953 -10.74 22.10 29.03
CA ILE A 953 -10.81 21.31 27.80
C ILE A 953 -11.54 22.08 26.69
N ARG A 954 -12.69 22.68 27.01
CA ARG A 954 -13.49 23.49 26.06
C ARG A 954 -13.79 24.86 26.66
N PRO A 955 -12.90 25.85 26.48
CA PRO A 955 -13.04 27.17 27.10
C PRO A 955 -14.27 27.96 26.66
N ASN A 956 -14.87 27.57 25.53
CA ASN A 956 -16.00 28.25 24.90
C ASN A 956 -17.35 27.54 25.10
N ASP A 957 -17.43 26.54 25.97
CA ASP A 957 -18.66 25.81 26.22
C ASP A 957 -19.66 26.65 27.05
N TYR A 958 -20.68 27.18 26.38
CA TYR A 958 -21.68 28.02 27.04
C TYR A 958 -22.50 27.26 28.09
N ILE A 959 -22.67 25.94 27.93
CA ILE A 959 -23.42 25.10 28.89
C ILE A 959 -22.63 25.01 30.19
N THR A 960 -21.33 24.78 30.10
CA THR A 960 -20.44 24.73 31.28
C THR A 960 -20.37 26.08 31.99
N HIS A 961 -20.30 27.19 31.24
CA HIS A 961 -20.40 28.53 31.82
C HIS A 961 -21.75 28.78 32.52
N ARG A 962 -22.86 28.35 31.91
CA ARG A 962 -24.18 28.42 32.56
C ARG A 962 -24.22 27.61 33.85
N ASN A 963 -23.66 26.40 33.86
CA ASN A 963 -23.60 25.57 35.05
C ASN A 963 -22.79 26.24 36.17
N LEU A 964 -21.63 26.82 35.86
CA LEU A 964 -20.84 27.59 36.82
C LEU A 964 -21.60 28.80 37.35
N ALA A 965 -22.33 29.52 36.50
CA ALA A 965 -23.13 30.66 36.94
C ALA A 965 -24.16 30.25 38.02
N VAL A 966 -24.84 29.13 37.81
CA VAL A 966 -25.78 28.58 38.79
C VAL A 966 -25.07 28.11 40.06
N LEU A 967 -23.92 27.43 39.95
CA LEU A 967 -23.16 26.94 41.11
C LEU A 967 -22.58 28.09 41.96
N TYR A 968 -22.09 29.15 41.33
CA TYR A 968 -21.59 30.34 42.04
C TYR A 968 -22.72 31.11 42.73
N GLN A 969 -23.90 31.17 42.10
CA GLN A 969 -25.10 31.71 42.74
C GLN A 969 -25.46 30.93 44.01
N GLU A 970 -25.38 29.59 43.98
CA GLU A 970 -25.69 28.73 45.14
C GLU A 970 -24.76 28.96 46.34
N ILE A 971 -23.48 29.31 46.12
CA ILE A 971 -22.53 29.65 47.20
C ILE A 971 -22.52 31.14 47.55
N GLY A 972 -23.36 31.96 46.93
CA GLY A 972 -23.49 33.40 47.18
C GLY A 972 -22.44 34.29 46.49
N ASP A 973 -21.58 33.74 45.62
CA ASP A 973 -20.63 34.53 44.83
C ASP A 973 -21.31 35.07 43.55
N ILE A 974 -22.12 36.11 43.74
CA ILE A 974 -22.93 36.71 42.68
C ILE A 974 -22.05 37.36 41.59
N GLN A 975 -20.83 37.81 41.93
CA GLN A 975 -19.92 38.40 40.94
C GLN A 975 -19.41 37.37 39.94
N SER A 976 -18.88 36.24 40.42
CA SER A 976 -18.45 35.14 39.55
C SER A 976 -19.63 34.54 38.77
N ALA A 977 -20.81 34.47 39.39
CA ALA A 977 -22.04 34.00 38.74
C ALA A 977 -22.41 34.87 37.52
N LEU A 978 -22.40 36.20 37.68
CA LEU A 978 -22.69 37.14 36.59
C LEU A 978 -21.68 37.04 35.46
N GLN A 979 -20.39 36.96 35.77
CA GLN A 979 -19.33 36.85 34.77
C GLN A 979 -19.52 35.61 33.88
N HIS A 980 -19.78 34.46 34.50
CA HIS A 980 -20.02 33.23 33.75
C HIS A 980 -21.34 33.24 32.99
N ALA A 981 -22.41 33.82 33.54
CA ALA A 981 -23.69 33.95 32.84
C ALA A 981 -23.58 34.85 31.59
N GLN A 982 -22.84 35.96 31.68
CA GLN A 982 -22.57 36.84 30.53
C GLN A 982 -21.74 36.14 29.46
N THR A 983 -20.71 35.40 29.87
CA THR A 983 -19.88 34.62 28.95
C THR A 983 -20.71 33.52 28.26
N ALA A 984 -21.60 32.85 29.00
CA ALA A 984 -22.54 31.89 28.45
C ALA A 984 -23.46 32.57 27.41
N LEU A 985 -24.05 33.72 27.73
CA LEU A 985 -24.95 34.44 26.82
C LEU A 985 -24.26 34.83 25.50
N GLN A 986 -23.04 35.35 25.57
CA GLN A 986 -22.27 35.74 24.38
C GLN A 986 -22.06 34.57 23.40
N ARG A 987 -21.98 33.34 23.92
CA ARG A 987 -21.64 32.13 23.18
C ARG A 987 -22.84 31.20 22.92
N ALA A 988 -24.00 31.51 23.48
CA ALA A 988 -25.19 30.69 23.38
C ALA A 988 -25.93 30.87 22.04
N PRO A 989 -26.54 29.80 21.50
CA PRO A 989 -27.46 29.88 20.38
C PRO A 989 -28.75 30.64 20.77
N GLU A 990 -29.40 31.27 19.80
CA GLU A 990 -30.56 32.17 20.02
C GLU A 990 -31.66 31.60 20.92
N ARG A 991 -31.99 30.31 20.75
CA ARG A 991 -33.03 29.62 21.54
C ARG A 991 -32.76 29.64 23.06
N ASP A 992 -31.49 29.68 23.47
CA ASP A 992 -31.06 29.56 24.87
C ASP A 992 -30.73 30.94 25.49
N ARG A 993 -30.65 32.00 24.66
CA ARG A 993 -30.31 33.36 25.10
C ARG A 993 -31.35 33.96 26.03
N ALA A 994 -32.64 33.73 25.79
CA ALA A 994 -33.72 34.26 26.64
C ALA A 994 -33.61 33.77 28.09
N ALA A 995 -33.35 32.46 28.28
CA ALA A 995 -33.17 31.88 29.60
C ALA A 995 -31.90 32.39 30.31
N LEU A 996 -30.80 32.58 29.55
CA LEU A 996 -29.56 33.15 30.08
C LEU A 996 -29.73 34.63 30.46
N GLN A 997 -30.49 35.40 29.68
CA GLN A 997 -30.81 36.79 30.00
C GLN A 997 -31.67 36.89 31.26
N GLN A 998 -32.64 35.99 31.43
CA GLN A 998 -33.41 35.90 32.68
C GLN A 998 -32.52 35.58 33.88
N LEU A 999 -31.59 34.64 33.76
CA LEU A 999 -30.61 34.31 34.81
C LEU A 999 -29.75 35.54 35.16
N ILE A 1000 -29.24 36.26 34.16
CA ILE A 1000 -28.46 37.49 34.38
C ILE A 1000 -29.29 38.54 35.14
N ASN A 1001 -30.53 38.77 34.71
CA ASN A 1001 -31.41 39.75 35.35
C ASN A 1001 -31.70 39.37 36.83
N GLN A 1002 -31.88 38.08 37.12
CA GLN A 1002 -32.05 37.58 38.49
C GLN A 1002 -30.79 37.76 39.35
N LEU A 1003 -29.61 37.50 38.79
CA LEU A 1003 -28.34 37.70 39.49
C LEU A 1003 -28.05 39.19 39.76
N GLN A 1004 -28.42 40.08 38.83
CA GLN A 1004 -28.26 41.53 39.00
C GLN A 1004 -29.16 42.09 40.10
N SER A 1005 -30.40 41.61 40.23
CA SER A 1005 -31.29 42.04 41.31
C SER A 1005 -30.82 41.54 42.69
N GLN A 1006 -30.21 40.36 42.76
CA GLN A 1006 -29.56 39.84 43.97
C GLN A 1006 -28.31 40.64 44.35
N ALA A 1007 -27.54 41.14 43.38
CA ALA A 1007 -26.37 41.98 43.62
C ALA A 1007 -26.71 43.41 44.10
N GLY A 1008 -27.88 43.95 43.71
CA GLY A 1008 -28.29 45.32 44.02
C GLY A 1008 -29.17 45.50 45.27
N GLY A 1009 -29.51 44.40 45.96
CA GLY A 1009 -30.39 44.39 47.15
C GLY A 1009 -29.68 44.13 48.48
N GLY A 1010 -28.34 44.25 48.52
CA GLY A 1010 -27.49 44.03 49.70
C GLY A 1010 -27.07 45.31 50.40
#